data_AF-A0A397C6B2-F1
#
_entry.id   AF-A0A397C6B2-F1
#
_cell.length_a   1.000
_cell.length_b   1.000
_cell.length_c   1.000
_cell.angle_alpha   90.00
_cell.angle_beta   90.00
_cell.angle_gamma   90.00
#
_symmetry.space_group_name_H-M   'P 1'
#
loop_
_entity.id
_entity.type
_entity.pdbx_description
1 polymer ?
#
loop_
_entity_poly.entity_id
_entity_poly.type
_entity_poly.pdbx_seq_one_letter_code
_entity_poly.pdbx_strand_id
1 'polypeptide(L)'
;MTPLYVACEKGHVEVVRRLLLHSTLDINLPGTNGMTILMLAARRGNLNIVQRAIEAGTDSTLQDHGKPLIQTLAPHLTDSYVAAAMLLRDLPLQVVDGLVVGRIGHSFTWTTFLDPSLPVDPRVRAKAVVSVLSHRTFRMATRIRDVYAGLATAADRHGRLVIQACDAHIRTIFRDRLYFCERFELFDGPPIHISPSAVVIYAYDHGLGGQVFDEYADDDGTLDEAAFIQCNQVLGRESTDRQAKHEDSEWKQWHAEFALWDKDGNGALTKSEFLTFCHQSFGGKVKVAMKFMKHQDEYTREVQTRQQMELQSNASAGSMLLRLLPTVSPQVFAQHVTTLTVHDKSMAEYGFVLVMPPADRSLDDIAAKERPSATLVQSMLRDVVAGLQHMHNAGLVHGDVKKLNVLRVHNQLKLIDFDATTEQGMPVGVKTSSGILPPELFYRCRPSPHDRAIAEAYSHGGGASSSEVVAGKRSPQYVVRSFIFGRPGESPYDLVPAAPSLDMWSFGCMMYEMVTGVELVPTDVNQNVVADYIETAANWTDKQLEARIRANVGVGHDKAVDLLLHLLVVDPTKRWSASQVLMHPYFTGRDLTLVTSCSLLDQLHELVQVQHTVQTHHDEMAVELHDQATNDLTHHLMTLHDDATTSLLTGLFAAQEDGDVPTSFVVLPFELNQSEGSERFGKPLEVAPKADDRGAGATPLPRASMFVYLVDESTGQVVIPTDNDDDV
;
A
#
# COMPACT_ATOMS: atom_id res chain seq x y z
N MET A 1 46.70 37.65 -31.70
CA MET A 1 45.59 37.20 -32.56
C MET A 1 46.14 36.14 -33.52
N THR A 2 45.63 34.91 -33.48
CA THR A 2 46.15 33.76 -34.23
C THR A 2 45.31 33.47 -35.48
N PRO A 3 45.85 32.78 -36.52
CA PRO A 3 45.05 32.35 -37.67
C PRO A 3 43.82 31.51 -37.28
N LEU A 4 43.96 30.66 -36.26
CA LEU A 4 42.85 29.87 -35.72
C LEU A 4 41.75 30.75 -35.12
N TYR A 5 42.12 31.77 -34.34
CA TYR A 5 41.16 32.72 -33.78
C TYR A 5 40.36 33.43 -34.87
N VAL A 6 41.02 33.91 -35.93
CA VAL A 6 40.35 34.58 -37.07
C VAL A 6 39.42 33.60 -37.80
N ALA A 7 39.86 32.35 -38.04
CA ALA A 7 39.02 31.33 -38.65
C ALA A 7 37.76 31.03 -37.83
N CYS A 8 37.89 30.96 -36.49
CA CYS A 8 36.75 30.82 -35.58
C CYS A 8 35.82 32.04 -35.60
N GLU A 9 36.38 33.25 -35.61
CA GLU A 9 35.61 34.50 -35.67
C GLU A 9 34.78 34.60 -36.95
N LYS A 10 35.34 34.16 -38.08
CA LYS A 10 34.65 34.16 -39.38
C LYS A 10 33.77 32.92 -39.62
N GLY A 11 33.75 31.97 -38.68
CA GLY A 11 32.94 30.76 -38.78
C GLY A 11 33.43 29.75 -39.83
N HIS A 12 34.70 29.80 -40.23
CA HIS A 12 35.28 28.93 -41.26
C HIS A 12 35.60 27.53 -40.72
N VAL A 13 34.57 26.70 -40.53
CA VAL A 13 34.64 25.36 -39.91
C VAL A 13 35.73 24.48 -40.51
N GLU A 14 35.87 24.44 -41.84
CA GLU A 14 36.86 23.57 -42.49
C GLU A 14 38.30 24.07 -42.29
N VAL A 15 38.50 25.39 -42.27
CA VAL A 15 39.80 25.98 -41.93
C VAL A 15 40.17 25.66 -40.49
N VAL A 16 39.20 25.81 -39.56
CA VAL A 16 39.37 25.42 -38.16
C VAL A 16 39.75 23.94 -38.04
N ARG A 17 39.01 23.05 -38.71
CA ARG A 17 39.28 21.61 -38.71
C ARG A 17 40.71 21.30 -39.16
N ARG A 18 41.19 21.95 -40.23
CA ARG A 18 42.55 21.74 -40.76
C ARG A 18 43.62 22.27 -39.81
N LEU A 19 43.41 23.44 -39.21
CA LEU A 19 44.36 24.03 -38.26
C LEU A 19 44.47 23.20 -36.98
N LEU A 20 43.37 22.64 -36.48
CA LEU A 20 43.35 21.78 -35.28
C LEU A 20 44.05 20.42 -35.45
N LEU A 21 44.43 20.03 -36.69
CA LEU A 21 45.24 18.82 -36.92
C LEU A 21 46.72 19.00 -36.55
N HIS A 22 47.17 20.24 -36.36
CA HIS A 22 48.55 20.54 -36.02
C HIS A 22 48.74 20.58 -34.50
N SER A 23 49.41 19.56 -33.96
CA SER A 23 49.62 19.38 -32.51
C SER A 23 50.46 20.48 -31.83
N THR A 24 51.14 21.33 -32.59
CA THR A 24 51.94 22.46 -32.08
C THR A 24 51.13 23.72 -31.83
N LEU A 25 49.85 23.75 -32.22
CA LEU A 25 49.01 24.93 -32.12
C LEU A 25 48.39 25.02 -30.72
N ASP A 26 48.70 26.10 -30.00
CA ASP A 26 48.05 26.39 -28.72
C ASP A 26 46.62 26.92 -28.94
N ILE A 27 45.66 26.02 -28.74
CA ILE A 27 44.22 26.24 -28.94
C ILE A 27 43.59 27.11 -27.84
N ASN A 28 44.28 27.34 -26.72
CA ASN A 28 43.75 28.09 -25.58
C ASN A 28 44.17 29.57 -25.58
N LEU A 29 44.97 30.00 -26.57
CA LEU A 29 45.41 31.40 -26.67
C LEU A 29 44.22 32.37 -26.82
N PRO A 30 44.12 33.39 -25.96
CA PRO A 30 43.04 34.38 -26.05
C PRO A 30 43.26 35.35 -27.22
N GLY A 31 42.13 35.83 -27.77
CA GLY A 31 42.09 36.95 -28.70
C GLY A 31 42.40 38.29 -28.05
N THR A 32 42.34 39.37 -28.85
CA THR A 32 42.55 40.75 -28.37
C THR A 32 41.47 41.22 -27.39
N ASN A 33 40.32 40.55 -27.35
CA ASN A 33 39.22 40.76 -26.42
C ASN A 33 39.28 39.83 -25.19
N GLY A 34 40.37 39.07 -25.01
CA GLY A 34 40.55 38.12 -23.91
C GLY A 34 39.80 36.78 -24.07
N MET A 35 39.04 36.57 -25.15
CA MET A 35 38.26 35.34 -25.35
C MET A 35 39.10 34.24 -25.98
N THR A 36 38.97 33.01 -25.49
CA THR A 36 39.50 31.83 -26.19
C THR A 36 38.64 31.51 -27.41
N ILE A 37 39.13 30.64 -28.29
CA ILE A 37 38.37 30.20 -29.47
C ILE A 37 37.07 29.48 -29.09
N LEU A 38 37.05 28.76 -27.96
CA LEU A 38 35.87 28.05 -27.48
C LEU A 38 34.82 29.04 -26.96
N MET A 39 35.23 30.05 -26.19
CA MET A 39 34.34 31.14 -25.73
C MET A 39 33.72 31.88 -26.92
N LEU A 40 34.53 32.22 -27.93
CA LEU A 40 34.07 32.91 -29.12
C LEU A 40 33.07 32.07 -29.92
N ALA A 41 33.36 30.78 -30.11
CA ALA A 41 32.48 29.85 -30.81
C ALA A 41 31.15 29.67 -30.07
N ALA A 42 31.18 29.61 -28.74
CA ALA A 42 29.98 29.51 -27.91
C ALA A 42 29.10 30.76 -28.01
N ARG A 43 29.67 31.97 -27.91
CA ARG A 43 28.93 33.24 -28.08
C ARG A 43 28.32 33.41 -29.46
N ARG A 44 28.94 32.81 -30.48
CA ARG A 44 28.43 32.82 -31.87
C ARG A 44 27.48 31.66 -32.17
N GLY A 45 27.24 30.75 -31.23
CA GLY A 45 26.38 29.57 -31.44
C GLY A 45 26.91 28.59 -32.48
N ASN A 46 28.20 28.61 -32.82
CA ASN A 46 28.75 27.77 -33.89
C ASN A 46 29.10 26.37 -33.36
N LEU A 47 28.08 25.50 -33.27
CA LEU A 47 28.20 24.14 -32.74
C LEU A 47 29.30 23.30 -33.42
N ASN A 48 29.49 23.46 -34.73
CA ASN A 48 30.52 22.73 -35.46
C ASN A 48 31.93 23.10 -34.99
N ILE A 49 32.19 24.39 -34.76
CA ILE A 49 33.48 24.85 -34.23
C ILE A 49 33.65 24.42 -32.76
N VAL A 50 32.59 24.52 -31.96
CA VAL A 50 32.59 24.05 -30.57
C VAL A 50 32.93 22.56 -30.50
N GLN A 51 32.29 21.73 -31.34
CA GLN A 51 32.57 20.30 -31.43
C GLN A 51 34.05 20.03 -31.75
N ARG A 52 34.60 20.68 -32.78
CA ARG A 52 36.00 20.49 -33.18
C ARG A 52 36.98 20.94 -32.09
N ALA A 53 36.69 22.06 -31.43
CA ALA A 53 37.51 22.55 -30.32
C ALA A 53 37.52 21.56 -29.14
N ILE A 54 36.36 21.04 -28.77
CA ILE A 54 36.20 19.99 -27.75
C ILE A 54 37.00 18.74 -28.13
N GLU A 55 36.85 18.24 -29.36
CA GLU A 55 37.61 17.08 -29.89
C GLU A 55 39.13 17.31 -29.84
N ALA A 56 39.58 18.55 -30.04
CA ALA A 56 40.98 18.94 -29.97
C ALA A 56 41.51 19.12 -28.52
N GLY A 57 40.66 18.94 -27.50
CA GLY A 57 41.07 18.97 -26.10
C GLY A 57 41.08 20.37 -25.47
N THR A 58 40.33 21.33 -26.00
CA THR A 58 40.15 22.63 -25.30
C THR A 58 39.53 22.42 -23.92
N ASP A 59 39.91 23.25 -22.97
CA ASP A 59 39.25 23.29 -21.67
C ASP A 59 37.80 23.78 -21.82
N SER A 60 36.83 22.90 -21.56
CA SER A 60 35.40 23.24 -21.62
C SER A 60 34.86 23.75 -20.29
N THR A 61 35.67 23.80 -19.24
CA THR A 61 35.32 24.38 -17.93
C THR A 61 35.42 25.89 -17.91
N LEU A 62 35.91 26.48 -19.01
CA LEU A 62 35.99 27.93 -19.21
C LEU A 62 34.64 28.62 -18.99
N GLN A 63 34.70 29.81 -18.42
CA GLN A 63 33.51 30.62 -18.08
C GLN A 63 33.45 31.89 -18.92
N ASP A 64 32.26 32.23 -19.40
CA ASP A 64 31.97 33.50 -20.07
C ASP A 64 31.33 34.45 -19.06
N HIS A 65 32.05 35.50 -18.66
CA HIS A 65 31.61 36.46 -17.62
C HIS A 65 31.16 35.79 -16.31
N GLY A 66 31.90 34.76 -15.86
CA GLY A 66 31.59 34.01 -14.62
C GLY A 66 30.46 32.99 -14.77
N LYS A 67 29.93 32.78 -15.98
CA LYS A 67 28.92 31.76 -16.27
C LYS A 67 29.55 30.56 -16.98
N PRO A 68 29.15 29.31 -16.67
CA PRO A 68 29.61 28.14 -17.41
C PRO A 68 29.32 28.28 -18.91
N LEU A 69 30.25 27.88 -19.77
CA LEU A 69 30.10 28.07 -21.21
C LEU A 69 28.83 27.44 -21.81
N ILE A 70 28.36 26.35 -21.19
CA ILE A 70 27.12 25.67 -21.60
C ILE A 70 25.89 26.58 -21.48
N GLN A 71 25.92 27.55 -20.56
CA GLN A 71 24.85 28.52 -20.39
C GLN A 71 24.79 29.50 -21.57
N THR A 72 25.94 29.96 -22.06
CA THR A 72 26.03 30.81 -23.26
C THR A 72 25.59 30.05 -24.50
N LEU A 73 25.89 28.75 -24.57
CA LEU A 73 25.55 27.91 -25.73
C LEU A 73 24.08 27.45 -25.75
N ALA A 74 23.40 27.45 -24.60
CA ALA A 74 22.08 26.84 -24.42
C ALA A 74 21.06 27.16 -25.53
N PRO A 75 20.85 28.44 -25.94
CA PRO A 75 19.85 28.77 -26.97
C PRO A 75 20.16 28.18 -28.35
N HIS A 76 21.39 27.75 -28.57
CA HIS A 76 21.89 27.24 -29.85
C HIS A 76 22.06 25.72 -29.85
N LEU A 77 21.83 25.02 -28.72
CA LEU A 77 21.98 23.57 -28.62
C LEU A 77 20.87 22.83 -29.36
N THR A 78 21.19 22.35 -30.56
CA THR A 78 20.30 21.51 -31.38
C THR A 78 20.65 20.02 -31.35
N ASP A 79 21.87 19.68 -30.92
CA ASP A 79 22.39 18.31 -30.85
C ASP A 79 22.90 17.98 -29.43
N SER A 80 22.58 16.77 -28.95
CA SER A 80 22.96 16.30 -27.61
C SER A 80 24.44 15.99 -27.45
N TYR A 81 25.18 15.73 -28.52
CA TYR A 81 26.58 15.36 -28.52
C TYR A 81 27.46 16.45 -27.92
N VAL A 82 27.31 17.70 -28.38
CA VAL A 82 28.10 18.84 -27.90
C VAL A 82 27.84 19.06 -26.41
N ALA A 83 26.56 19.01 -26.00
CA ALA A 83 26.18 19.13 -24.60
C ALA A 83 26.81 17.99 -23.76
N ALA A 84 26.63 16.73 -24.15
CA ALA A 84 27.19 15.59 -23.42
C ALA A 84 28.73 15.65 -23.32
N ALA A 85 29.41 16.05 -24.40
CA ALA A 85 30.86 16.17 -24.43
C ALA A 85 31.38 17.27 -23.48
N MET A 86 30.66 18.38 -23.35
CA MET A 86 30.98 19.43 -22.37
C MET A 86 30.72 18.96 -20.93
N LEU A 87 29.57 18.30 -20.70
CA LEU A 87 29.18 17.80 -19.38
C LEU A 87 30.19 16.78 -18.84
N LEU A 88 30.62 15.81 -19.66
CA LEU A 88 31.57 14.76 -19.27
C LEU A 88 32.92 15.30 -18.76
N ARG A 89 33.31 16.53 -19.14
CA ARG A 89 34.57 17.16 -18.72
C ARG A 89 34.47 17.91 -17.39
N ASP A 90 33.27 18.24 -16.93
CA ASP A 90 32.99 19.02 -15.72
C ASP A 90 31.92 18.38 -14.82
N LEU A 91 31.90 17.04 -14.77
CA LEU A 91 31.00 16.34 -13.87
C LEU A 91 31.34 16.61 -12.40
N PRO A 92 30.33 16.60 -11.51
CA PRO A 92 30.51 16.80 -10.07
C PRO A 92 31.16 15.60 -9.37
N LEU A 93 31.45 14.53 -10.10
CA LEU A 93 32.04 13.30 -9.59
C LEU A 93 33.10 12.75 -10.54
N GLN A 94 33.92 11.85 -10.02
CA GLN A 94 34.87 11.05 -10.77
C GLN A 94 34.96 9.65 -10.18
N VAL A 95 35.46 8.69 -10.97
CA VAL A 95 35.67 7.31 -10.52
C VAL A 95 37.16 7.12 -10.29
N VAL A 96 37.56 6.84 -9.05
CA VAL A 96 38.96 6.60 -8.64
C VAL A 96 39.03 5.20 -8.03
N ASP A 97 39.85 4.32 -8.60
CA ASP A 97 39.98 2.92 -8.17
C ASP A 97 38.64 2.17 -8.04
N GLY A 98 37.70 2.49 -8.93
CA GLY A 98 36.35 1.94 -8.95
C GLY A 98 35.39 2.50 -7.92
N LEU A 99 35.81 3.45 -7.08
CA LEU A 99 34.95 4.18 -6.15
C LEU A 99 34.50 5.51 -6.75
N VAL A 100 33.24 5.86 -6.53
CA VAL A 100 32.67 7.14 -6.96
C VAL A 100 32.97 8.19 -5.89
N VAL A 101 33.72 9.23 -6.25
CA VAL A 101 34.08 10.32 -5.35
C VAL A 101 33.65 11.67 -5.94
N GLY A 102 33.26 12.59 -5.06
CA GLY A 102 32.94 13.96 -5.46
C GLY A 102 34.17 14.68 -6.01
N ARG A 103 33.99 15.45 -7.08
CA ARG A 103 35.05 16.26 -7.69
C ARG A 103 35.00 17.67 -7.08
N ILE A 104 36.09 18.09 -6.46
CA ILE A 104 36.23 19.46 -5.92
C ILE A 104 36.52 20.43 -7.08
N GLY A 105 35.91 21.62 -7.05
CA GLY A 105 36.21 22.70 -8.00
C GLY A 105 35.62 22.53 -9.40
N HIS A 106 34.59 21.70 -9.57
CA HIS A 106 33.81 21.67 -10.81
C HIS A 106 33.02 22.97 -10.99
N SER A 107 32.73 23.37 -12.23
CA SER A 107 32.05 24.63 -12.56
C SER A 107 30.52 24.52 -12.58
N PHE A 108 29.94 23.57 -11.85
CA PHE A 108 28.49 23.33 -11.78
C PHE A 108 27.80 23.12 -13.14
N THR A 109 28.55 22.76 -14.19
CA THR A 109 28.02 22.61 -15.57
C THR A 109 26.87 21.61 -15.62
N TRP A 110 27.01 20.48 -14.90
CA TRP A 110 25.96 19.45 -14.79
C TRP A 110 24.66 20.01 -14.21
N THR A 111 24.73 20.61 -13.02
CA THR A 111 23.57 21.17 -12.32
C THR A 111 22.94 22.33 -13.09
N THR A 112 23.74 23.18 -13.74
CA THR A 112 23.23 24.31 -14.55
C THR A 112 22.51 23.82 -15.81
N PHE A 113 23.01 22.77 -16.46
CA PHE A 113 22.37 22.21 -17.65
C PHE A 113 21.02 21.55 -17.38
N LEU A 114 20.88 20.98 -16.17
CA LEU A 114 19.66 20.31 -15.72
C LEU A 114 18.60 21.25 -15.14
N ASP A 115 18.95 22.51 -14.92
CA ASP A 115 17.98 23.52 -14.48
C ASP A 115 16.95 23.76 -15.61
N PRO A 116 15.64 23.57 -15.35
CA PRO A 116 14.59 23.75 -16.35
C PRO A 116 14.54 25.15 -16.95
N SER A 117 15.00 26.17 -16.22
CA SER A 117 15.04 27.57 -16.68
C SER A 117 16.06 27.81 -17.80
N LEU A 118 17.01 26.91 -18.02
CA LEU A 118 17.99 27.04 -19.08
C LEU A 118 17.31 26.77 -20.44
N PRO A 119 17.42 27.67 -21.44
CA PRO A 119 16.69 27.57 -22.70
C PRO A 119 17.31 26.52 -23.65
N VAL A 120 17.13 25.24 -23.32
CA VAL A 120 17.55 24.08 -24.12
C VAL A 120 16.31 23.27 -24.46
N ASP A 121 16.22 22.77 -25.70
CA ASP A 121 15.14 21.87 -26.09
C ASP A 121 15.11 20.65 -25.13
N PRO A 122 13.95 20.35 -24.49
CA PRO A 122 13.84 19.25 -23.53
C PRO A 122 14.27 17.89 -24.09
N ARG A 123 14.07 17.62 -25.39
CA ARG A 123 14.49 16.37 -26.05
C ARG A 123 16.00 16.31 -26.18
N VAL A 124 16.66 17.43 -26.48
CA VAL A 124 18.12 17.54 -26.53
C VAL A 124 18.70 17.34 -25.14
N ARG A 125 18.09 17.95 -24.11
CA ARG A 125 18.47 17.78 -22.71
C ARG A 125 18.41 16.30 -22.29
N ALA A 126 17.29 15.64 -22.52
CA ALA A 126 17.09 14.23 -22.18
C ALA A 126 18.12 13.32 -22.88
N LYS A 127 18.32 13.48 -24.19
CA LYS A 127 19.33 12.71 -24.95
C LYS A 127 20.74 12.93 -24.44
N ALA A 128 21.11 14.16 -24.08
CA ALA A 128 22.43 14.46 -23.52
C ALA A 128 22.62 13.78 -22.16
N VAL A 129 21.61 13.82 -21.29
CA VAL A 129 21.63 13.13 -19.99
C VAL A 129 21.79 11.62 -20.15
N VAL A 130 20.98 10.98 -20.99
CA VAL A 130 21.09 9.54 -21.28
C VAL A 130 22.47 9.18 -21.84
N SER A 131 23.03 10.04 -22.70
CA SER A 131 24.38 9.86 -23.25
C SER A 131 25.46 9.93 -22.18
N VAL A 132 25.35 10.86 -21.23
CA VAL A 132 26.25 10.95 -20.07
C VAL A 132 26.11 9.71 -19.20
N LEU A 133 24.89 9.36 -18.77
CA LEU A 133 24.63 8.22 -17.88
C LEU A 133 25.06 6.88 -18.49
N SER A 134 25.05 6.76 -19.81
CA SER A 134 25.45 5.53 -20.52
C SER A 134 26.92 5.58 -21.00
N HIS A 135 27.69 6.59 -20.58
CA HIS A 135 29.05 6.79 -21.06
C HIS A 135 30.02 5.73 -20.52
N ARG A 136 30.94 5.28 -21.39
CA ARG A 136 31.90 4.21 -21.09
C ARG A 136 32.83 4.47 -19.90
N THR A 137 33.06 5.74 -19.54
CA THR A 137 33.89 6.12 -18.38
C THR A 137 33.39 5.49 -17.08
N PHE A 138 32.09 5.27 -16.95
CA PHE A 138 31.51 4.72 -15.72
C PHE A 138 31.59 3.20 -15.62
N ARG A 139 32.06 2.49 -16.68
CA ARG A 139 32.29 1.04 -16.63
C ARG A 139 33.39 0.64 -15.63
N MET A 140 34.22 1.59 -15.23
CA MET A 140 35.27 1.38 -14.22
C MET A 140 34.73 1.41 -12.80
N ALA A 141 33.50 1.91 -12.57
CA ALA A 141 32.90 1.96 -11.24
C ALA A 141 32.50 0.56 -10.78
N THR A 142 32.81 0.24 -9.53
CA THR A 142 32.44 -1.03 -8.88
C THR A 142 30.92 -1.19 -8.83
N ARG A 143 30.21 -0.08 -8.58
CA ARG A 143 28.74 -0.02 -8.54
C ARG A 143 28.28 1.16 -9.38
N ILE A 144 27.66 0.87 -10.52
CA ILE A 144 27.15 1.90 -11.42
C ILE A 144 26.05 2.76 -10.77
N ARG A 145 25.29 2.19 -9.81
CA ARG A 145 24.26 2.90 -9.05
C ARG A 145 24.83 4.10 -8.29
N ASP A 146 26.06 4.00 -7.77
CA ASP A 146 26.70 5.09 -7.03
C ASP A 146 27.01 6.28 -7.94
N VAL A 147 27.28 6.02 -9.23
CA VAL A 147 27.45 7.08 -10.24
C VAL A 147 26.13 7.79 -10.46
N TYR A 148 25.05 7.04 -10.68
CA TYR A 148 23.72 7.62 -10.88
C TYR A 148 23.27 8.42 -9.66
N ALA A 149 23.54 7.90 -8.45
CA ALA A 149 23.18 8.54 -7.20
C ALA A 149 23.97 9.84 -7.01
N GLY A 150 25.28 9.82 -7.25
CA GLY A 150 26.13 11.01 -7.18
C GLY A 150 25.72 12.09 -8.19
N LEU A 151 25.29 11.71 -9.40
CA LEU A 151 24.81 12.67 -10.40
C LEU A 151 23.42 13.23 -10.07
N ALA A 152 22.52 12.42 -9.50
CA ALA A 152 21.17 12.82 -9.10
C ALA A 152 21.16 13.69 -7.83
N THR A 153 22.11 13.46 -6.93
CA THR A 153 22.26 14.18 -5.65
C THR A 153 23.33 15.27 -5.70
N ALA A 154 23.87 15.58 -6.88
CA ALA A 154 24.75 16.71 -7.06
C ALA A 154 24.03 18.01 -6.69
N ALA A 155 24.65 18.84 -5.85
CA ALA A 155 24.09 20.12 -5.45
C ALA A 155 24.49 21.24 -6.41
N ASP A 156 23.55 22.13 -6.73
CA ASP A 156 23.85 23.38 -7.41
C ASP A 156 24.59 24.37 -6.48
N ARG A 157 24.95 25.54 -7.01
CA ARG A 157 25.63 26.60 -6.23
C ARG A 157 24.85 27.10 -5.00
N HIS A 158 23.55 26.78 -4.91
CA HIS A 158 22.65 27.15 -3.81
C HIS A 158 22.37 25.97 -2.87
N GLY A 159 22.97 24.80 -3.10
CA GLY A 159 22.76 23.60 -2.29
C GLY A 159 21.55 22.76 -2.69
N ARG A 160 20.84 23.11 -3.78
CA ARG A 160 19.67 22.34 -4.25
C ARG A 160 20.14 21.12 -5.03
N LEU A 161 19.58 19.95 -4.75
CA LEU A 161 19.96 18.72 -5.42
C LEU A 161 19.38 18.64 -6.84
N VAL A 162 20.12 18.04 -7.78
CA VAL A 162 19.65 17.83 -9.17
C VAL A 162 18.27 17.18 -9.22
N ILE A 163 18.05 16.12 -8.45
CA ILE A 163 16.78 15.38 -8.46
C ILE A 163 15.58 16.26 -8.05
N GLN A 164 15.82 17.29 -7.24
CA GLN A 164 14.80 18.24 -6.79
C GLN A 164 14.60 19.38 -7.80
N ALA A 165 15.67 19.84 -8.44
CA ALA A 165 15.65 21.02 -9.32
C ALA A 165 15.30 20.71 -10.79
N CYS A 166 15.55 19.49 -11.27
CA CYS A 166 15.31 19.12 -12.67
C CYS A 166 13.82 18.94 -13.01
N ASP A 167 13.52 18.97 -14.31
CA ASP A 167 12.17 18.72 -14.83
C ASP A 167 11.70 17.27 -14.62
N ALA A 168 10.40 17.05 -14.73
CA ALA A 168 9.79 15.75 -14.47
C ALA A 168 10.37 14.63 -15.35
N HIS A 169 10.71 14.91 -16.61
CA HIS A 169 11.21 13.90 -17.54
C HIS A 169 12.63 13.47 -17.19
N ILE A 170 13.52 14.41 -16.86
CA ILE A 170 14.86 14.10 -16.36
C ILE A 170 14.79 13.33 -15.03
N ARG A 171 13.86 13.70 -14.15
CA ARG A 171 13.64 13.00 -12.87
C ARG A 171 13.28 11.53 -13.10
N THR A 172 12.40 11.22 -14.06
CA THR A 172 12.09 9.84 -14.46
C THR A 172 13.34 9.10 -14.93
N ILE A 173 14.14 9.69 -15.84
CA ILE A 173 15.39 9.06 -16.33
C ILE A 173 16.33 8.64 -15.18
N PHE A 174 16.45 9.46 -14.13
CA PHE A 174 17.23 9.09 -12.95
C PHE A 174 16.56 7.99 -12.13
N ARG A 175 15.25 8.07 -11.90
CA ARG A 175 14.49 7.06 -11.15
C ARG A 175 14.59 5.68 -11.79
N ASP A 176 14.43 5.58 -13.12
CA ASP A 176 14.58 4.33 -13.89
C ASP A 176 15.94 3.66 -13.68
N ARG A 177 16.99 4.46 -13.43
CA ARG A 177 18.37 3.98 -13.26
C ARG A 177 18.73 3.71 -11.81
N LEU A 178 18.04 4.34 -10.87
CA LEU A 178 18.31 4.26 -9.43
C LEU A 178 17.44 3.21 -8.72
N TYR A 179 16.20 3.08 -9.16
CA TYR A 179 15.16 2.36 -8.45
C TYR A 179 14.54 1.28 -9.33
N PHE A 180 14.33 0.11 -8.74
CA PHE A 180 13.60 -0.98 -9.37
C PHE A 180 12.13 -0.60 -9.52
N CYS A 181 11.55 -0.80 -10.71
CA CYS A 181 10.23 -0.27 -11.09
C CYS A 181 10.06 1.23 -10.80
N GLU A 182 11.14 2.02 -10.97
CA GLU A 182 11.19 3.48 -10.73
C GLU A 182 10.88 3.92 -9.28
N ARG A 183 10.73 2.96 -8.35
CA ARG A 183 10.16 3.18 -7.02
C ARG A 183 10.94 2.54 -5.89
N PHE A 184 11.42 1.32 -6.08
CA PHE A 184 12.01 0.51 -5.02
C PHE A 184 13.54 0.56 -5.03
N GLU A 185 14.14 1.02 -3.95
CA GLU A 185 15.58 0.90 -3.69
C GLU A 185 15.83 -0.42 -2.95
N LEU A 186 16.23 -1.46 -3.68
CA LEU A 186 16.46 -2.80 -3.12
C LEU A 186 17.72 -2.83 -2.23
N PHE A 187 17.65 -3.57 -1.12
CA PHE A 187 18.76 -3.72 -0.19
C PHE A 187 19.78 -4.74 -0.72
N ASP A 188 21.06 -4.46 -0.55
CA ASP A 188 22.16 -5.34 -1.00
C ASP A 188 22.46 -6.50 -0.01
N GLY A 189 21.78 -6.54 1.15
CA GLY A 189 21.97 -7.56 2.18
C GLY A 189 21.32 -8.91 1.83
N PRO A 190 21.63 -10.00 2.56
CA PRO A 190 21.06 -11.33 2.31
C PRO A 190 19.52 -11.28 2.32
N PRO A 191 18.84 -12.10 1.49
CA PRO A 191 17.39 -12.13 1.49
C PRO A 191 16.89 -12.60 2.85
N ILE A 192 15.73 -12.09 3.26
CA ILE A 192 15.05 -12.47 4.50
C ILE A 192 14.67 -13.96 4.43
N HIS A 193 14.20 -14.38 3.25
CA HIS A 193 13.74 -15.73 3.00
C HIS A 193 13.98 -16.13 1.55
N ILE A 194 14.36 -17.38 1.32
CA ILE A 194 14.52 -17.97 -0.02
C ILE A 194 13.93 -19.37 0.01
N SER A 195 12.97 -19.62 -0.87
CA SER A 195 12.43 -20.95 -1.17
C SER A 195 12.39 -21.17 -2.70
N PRO A 196 12.00 -22.38 -3.17
CA PRO A 196 11.75 -22.62 -4.59
C PRO A 196 10.67 -21.70 -5.17
N SER A 197 9.59 -21.46 -4.43
CA SER A 197 8.40 -20.71 -4.86
C SER A 197 8.39 -19.22 -4.49
N ALA A 198 9.20 -18.78 -3.51
CA ALA A 198 9.23 -17.38 -3.09
C ALA A 198 10.62 -16.86 -2.65
N VAL A 199 10.85 -15.56 -2.81
CA VAL A 199 12.03 -14.85 -2.29
C VAL A 199 11.57 -13.56 -1.60
N VAL A 200 12.07 -13.27 -0.41
CA VAL A 200 11.70 -12.06 0.35
C VAL A 200 12.94 -11.20 0.61
N ILE A 201 12.88 -9.92 0.26
CA ILE A 201 13.95 -8.94 0.51
C ILE A 201 13.38 -7.65 1.12
N TYR A 202 14.24 -6.88 1.78
CA TYR A 202 13.89 -5.50 2.14
C TYR A 202 14.17 -4.53 0.98
N ALA A 203 13.36 -3.49 0.90
CA ALA A 203 13.56 -2.36 0.00
C ALA A 203 13.14 -1.05 0.70
N TYR A 204 13.60 0.09 0.17
CA TYR A 204 12.95 1.36 0.44
C TYR A 204 11.99 1.70 -0.68
N ASP A 205 10.79 2.12 -0.31
CA ASP A 205 9.77 2.62 -1.21
C ASP A 205 9.77 4.15 -1.18
N HIS A 206 10.09 4.76 -2.33
CA HIS A 206 10.14 6.22 -2.51
C HIS A 206 8.82 6.82 -3.02
N GLY A 207 7.81 5.99 -3.30
CA GLY A 207 6.51 6.39 -3.85
C GLY A 207 5.32 6.10 -2.95
N LEU A 208 5.50 5.36 -1.86
CA LEU A 208 4.41 4.87 -1.00
C LEU A 208 3.47 5.98 -0.51
N GLY A 209 4.03 7.07 0.04
CA GLY A 209 3.20 8.18 0.55
C GLY A 209 2.30 8.80 -0.52
N GLY A 210 2.77 8.87 -1.78
CA GLY A 210 1.94 9.37 -2.87
C GLY A 210 0.80 8.42 -3.25
N GLN A 211 1.05 7.11 -3.21
CA GLN A 211 0.01 6.12 -3.52
C GLN A 211 -1.03 6.02 -2.40
N VAL A 212 -0.58 6.05 -1.15
CA VAL A 212 -1.48 6.06 0.00
C VAL A 212 -2.34 7.32 -0.01
N PHE A 213 -1.77 8.48 -0.39
CA PHE A 213 -2.57 9.68 -0.63
C PHE A 213 -3.64 9.44 -1.70
N ASP A 214 -3.25 8.91 -2.86
CA ASP A 214 -4.17 8.70 -3.99
C ASP A 214 -5.27 7.67 -3.69
N GLU A 215 -5.05 6.76 -2.74
CA GLU A 215 -6.03 5.76 -2.29
C GLU A 215 -7.09 6.34 -1.34
N TYR A 216 -6.72 7.34 -0.54
CA TYR A 216 -7.55 7.90 0.53
C TYR A 216 -8.04 9.32 0.28
N ALA A 217 -7.55 9.98 -0.77
CA ALA A 217 -8.00 11.30 -1.14
C ALA A 217 -9.47 11.29 -1.54
N ASP A 218 -10.18 12.35 -1.17
CA ASP A 218 -11.55 12.62 -1.59
C ASP A 218 -11.62 13.00 -3.09
N ASP A 219 -12.83 13.22 -3.60
CA ASP A 219 -13.07 13.63 -4.99
C ASP A 219 -12.44 15.00 -5.33
N ASP A 220 -12.19 15.83 -4.33
CA ASP A 220 -11.52 17.13 -4.45
C ASP A 220 -9.98 17.01 -4.48
N GLY A 221 -9.44 15.79 -4.27
CA GLY A 221 -8.01 15.51 -4.29
C GLY A 221 -7.30 15.98 -3.01
N THR A 222 -8.00 15.99 -1.89
CA THR A 222 -7.50 16.33 -0.55
C THR A 222 -7.71 15.21 0.46
N LEU A 223 -7.02 15.31 1.61
CA LEU A 223 -7.21 14.37 2.74
C LEU A 223 -7.83 15.10 3.93
N ASP A 224 -9.00 14.65 4.37
CA ASP A 224 -9.55 15.05 5.66
C ASP A 224 -8.76 14.40 6.83
N GLU A 225 -9.13 14.76 8.06
CA GLU A 225 -8.46 14.26 9.26
C GLU A 225 -8.55 12.73 9.42
N ALA A 226 -9.70 12.15 9.09
CA ALA A 226 -9.91 10.71 9.19
C ALA A 226 -9.05 9.94 8.18
N ALA A 227 -9.02 10.41 6.93
CA ALA A 227 -8.20 9.88 5.85
C ALA A 227 -6.70 10.05 6.15
N PHE A 228 -6.28 11.16 6.77
CA PHE A 228 -4.91 11.34 7.23
C PHE A 228 -4.48 10.31 8.28
N ILE A 229 -5.36 9.98 9.22
CA ILE A 229 -5.10 8.95 10.25
C ILE A 229 -4.99 7.58 9.59
N GLN A 230 -5.90 7.24 8.68
CA GLN A 230 -5.85 6.00 7.91
C GLN A 230 -4.55 5.88 7.11
N CYS A 231 -4.12 6.95 6.43
CA CYS A 231 -2.83 6.99 5.73
C CYS A 231 -1.66 6.66 6.65
N ASN A 232 -1.62 7.24 7.85
CA ASN A 232 -0.53 7.02 8.82
C ASN A 232 -0.52 5.59 9.38
N GLN A 233 -1.69 5.00 9.58
CA GLN A 233 -1.81 3.59 9.98
C GLN A 233 -1.23 2.67 8.90
N VAL A 234 -1.53 2.92 7.61
CA VAL A 234 -0.95 2.15 6.48
C VAL A 234 0.57 2.33 6.39
N LEU A 235 1.08 3.54 6.63
CA LEU A 235 2.51 3.83 6.62
C LEU A 235 3.27 3.25 7.84
N GLY A 236 2.57 2.55 8.73
CA GLY A 236 3.17 1.81 9.85
C GLY A 236 3.35 2.62 11.13
N ARG A 237 2.72 3.80 11.25
CA ARG A 237 2.62 4.49 12.56
C ARG A 237 1.37 3.99 13.28
N GLU A 238 1.45 2.77 13.83
CA GLU A 238 0.46 2.24 14.77
C GLU A 238 0.82 2.62 16.22
N SER A 239 -0.17 2.73 17.11
CA SER A 239 0.03 3.09 18.52
C SER A 239 0.99 2.12 19.22
N THR A 240 1.94 2.69 19.98
CA THR A 240 2.93 1.93 20.73
C THR A 240 2.41 1.31 22.03
N ASP A 241 1.19 1.66 22.47
CA ASP A 241 0.71 1.31 23.81
C ASP A 241 -0.35 0.19 23.81
N ARG A 242 0.09 -1.01 24.20
CA ARG A 242 -0.76 -2.20 24.40
C ARG A 242 -1.72 -2.09 25.60
N GLN A 243 -1.64 -1.03 26.41
CA GLN A 243 -2.48 -0.83 27.59
C GLN A 243 -3.57 0.20 27.28
N ALA A 244 -4.71 -0.31 26.80
CA ALA A 244 -5.95 0.43 26.63
C ALA A 244 -6.34 1.18 27.91
N LYS A 245 -5.91 2.44 28.00
CA LYS A 245 -6.50 3.47 28.89
C LYS A 245 -6.50 4.87 28.27
N HIS A 246 -6.08 5.05 27.01
CA HIS A 246 -5.91 6.38 26.43
C HIS A 246 -6.20 6.47 24.92
N GLU A 247 -7.29 5.87 24.42
CA GLU A 247 -7.82 6.19 23.07
C GLU A 247 -8.01 7.72 22.90
N ASP A 248 -8.46 8.39 23.96
CA ASP A 248 -8.58 9.85 24.04
C ASP A 248 -7.26 10.63 23.92
N SER A 249 -6.12 10.01 24.23
CA SER A 249 -4.80 10.66 24.10
C SER A 249 -4.26 10.53 22.69
N GLU A 250 -4.54 9.42 22.02
CA GLU A 250 -4.07 9.13 20.66
C GLU A 250 -4.81 9.99 19.64
N TRP A 251 -6.14 10.06 19.75
CA TRP A 251 -6.94 10.95 18.91
C TRP A 251 -6.45 12.41 19.01
N LYS A 252 -6.16 12.88 20.23
CA LYS A 252 -5.62 14.23 20.45
C LYS A 252 -4.25 14.44 19.83
N GLN A 253 -3.40 13.40 19.80
CA GLN A 253 -2.09 13.49 19.17
C GLN A 253 -2.22 13.61 17.65
N TRP A 254 -3.06 12.76 17.03
CA TRP A 254 -3.29 12.82 15.59
C TRP A 254 -3.95 14.12 15.15
N HIS A 255 -4.94 14.60 15.91
CA HIS A 255 -5.59 15.89 15.68
C HIS A 255 -4.60 17.05 15.74
N ALA A 256 -3.73 17.07 16.75
CA ALA A 256 -2.69 18.10 16.86
C ALA A 256 -1.67 18.03 15.72
N GLU A 257 -1.35 16.83 15.24
CA GLU A 257 -0.44 16.64 14.11
C GLU A 257 -1.11 17.09 12.80
N PHE A 258 -2.38 16.72 12.55
CA PHE A 258 -3.14 17.19 11.40
C PHE A 258 -3.24 18.73 11.35
N ALA A 259 -3.62 19.36 12.46
CA ALA A 259 -3.73 20.82 12.58
C ALA A 259 -2.39 21.56 12.37
N LEU A 260 -1.24 20.90 12.57
CA LEU A 260 0.07 21.49 12.28
C LEU A 260 0.33 21.60 10.76
N TRP A 261 -0.26 20.69 9.99
CA TRP A 261 -0.06 20.56 8.56
C TRP A 261 -1.14 21.24 7.72
N ASP A 262 -2.36 21.35 8.27
CA ASP A 262 -3.46 22.15 7.73
C ASP A 262 -3.18 23.64 8.01
N LYS A 263 -2.33 24.24 7.17
CA LYS A 263 -1.80 25.59 7.40
C LYS A 263 -2.82 26.69 7.17
N ASP A 264 -3.79 26.46 6.30
CA ASP A 264 -4.87 27.39 6.00
C ASP A 264 -6.12 27.13 6.85
N GLY A 265 -6.16 26.02 7.60
CA GLY A 265 -7.21 25.71 8.57
C GLY A 265 -8.52 25.33 7.88
N ASN A 266 -8.44 24.79 6.67
CA ASN A 266 -9.60 24.46 5.85
C ASN A 266 -10.16 23.05 6.16
N GLY A 267 -9.48 22.29 7.04
CA GLY A 267 -9.85 20.93 7.42
C GLY A 267 -9.38 19.84 6.45
N ALA A 268 -8.51 20.16 5.49
CA ALA A 268 -8.11 19.28 4.40
C ALA A 268 -6.64 19.48 3.98
N LEU A 269 -5.90 18.39 3.76
CA LEU A 269 -4.51 18.43 3.33
C LEU A 269 -4.37 18.19 1.84
N THR A 270 -3.62 19.05 1.15
CA THR A 270 -3.25 18.82 -0.24
C THR A 270 -2.18 17.73 -0.37
N LYS A 271 -2.06 17.13 -1.57
CA LYS A 271 -1.00 16.16 -1.88
C LYS A 271 0.40 16.67 -1.57
N SER A 272 0.66 17.96 -1.82
CA SER A 272 1.97 18.55 -1.55
C SER A 272 2.28 18.64 -0.06
N GLU A 273 1.29 18.99 0.76
CA GLU A 273 1.42 19.07 2.22
C GLU A 273 1.62 17.69 2.81
N PHE A 274 0.80 16.72 2.40
CA PHE A 274 0.93 15.34 2.87
C PHE A 274 2.28 14.70 2.48
N LEU A 275 2.75 14.92 1.24
CA LEU A 275 4.07 14.42 0.82
C LEU A 275 5.21 15.10 1.59
N THR A 276 5.06 16.38 1.94
CA THR A 276 6.03 17.10 2.77
C THR A 276 6.05 16.53 4.19
N PHE A 277 4.88 16.23 4.74
CA PHE A 277 4.72 15.51 6.00
C PHE A 277 5.42 14.14 5.95
N CYS A 278 5.12 13.31 4.94
CA CYS A 278 5.78 12.01 4.79
C CYS A 278 7.32 12.15 4.69
N HIS A 279 7.80 13.19 4.02
CA HIS A 279 9.23 13.45 3.90
C HIS A 279 9.86 13.81 5.26
N GLN A 280 9.17 14.58 6.11
CA GLN A 280 9.67 14.92 7.45
C GLN A 280 9.57 13.73 8.41
N SER A 281 8.48 12.97 8.37
CA SER A 281 8.21 11.86 9.29
C SER A 281 8.99 10.59 8.96
N PHE A 282 9.18 10.29 7.66
CA PHE A 282 9.82 9.05 7.20
C PHE A 282 11.14 9.28 6.45
N GLY A 283 11.60 10.52 6.30
CA GLY A 283 12.84 10.83 5.56
C GLY A 283 12.72 10.65 4.04
N GLY A 284 11.51 10.72 3.50
CA GLY A 284 11.22 10.64 2.07
C GLY A 284 11.20 9.22 1.50
N LYS A 285 11.38 8.19 2.33
CA LYS A 285 11.33 6.78 1.91
C LYS A 285 10.90 5.87 3.05
N VAL A 286 10.08 4.88 2.75
CA VAL A 286 9.56 3.93 3.76
C VAL A 286 10.21 2.58 3.56
N LYS A 287 10.70 1.96 4.65
CA LYS A 287 11.25 0.60 4.57
C LYS A 287 10.08 -0.37 4.39
N VAL A 288 10.18 -1.28 3.43
CA VAL A 288 9.16 -2.29 3.13
C VAL A 288 9.80 -3.66 2.94
N ALA A 289 9.01 -4.72 3.08
CA ALA A 289 9.39 -6.06 2.65
C ALA A 289 8.69 -6.41 1.32
N MET A 290 9.44 -6.99 0.38
CA MET A 290 8.94 -7.42 -0.92
C MET A 290 9.03 -8.94 -1.02
N LYS A 291 7.88 -9.64 -1.10
CA LYS A 291 7.77 -11.09 -1.33
C LYS A 291 7.54 -11.32 -2.82
N PHE A 292 8.59 -11.79 -3.51
CA PHE A 292 8.59 -12.21 -4.90
C PHE A 292 8.04 -13.63 -4.98
N MET A 293 7.02 -13.87 -5.82
CA MET A 293 6.32 -15.15 -5.95
C MET A 293 6.40 -15.66 -7.39
N LYS A 294 6.60 -16.97 -7.52
CA LYS A 294 6.73 -17.66 -8.81
C LYS A 294 5.39 -18.02 -9.43
N HIS A 295 4.40 -18.39 -8.63
CA HIS A 295 3.14 -18.95 -9.08
C HIS A 295 1.99 -17.93 -8.98
N GLN A 296 1.23 -17.79 -10.07
CA GLN A 296 0.13 -16.82 -10.16
C GLN A 296 -1.05 -17.19 -9.25
N ASP A 297 -1.35 -18.48 -9.15
CA ASP A 297 -2.47 -19.01 -8.36
C ASP A 297 -2.24 -18.85 -6.85
N GLU A 298 -1.00 -18.98 -6.38
CA GLU A 298 -0.61 -18.66 -5.00
C GLU A 298 -0.75 -17.16 -4.74
N TYR A 299 -0.18 -16.33 -5.61
CA TYR A 299 -0.30 -14.87 -5.52
C TYR A 299 -1.77 -14.40 -5.48
N THR A 300 -2.60 -14.95 -6.37
CA THR A 300 -4.01 -14.55 -6.48
C THR A 300 -4.79 -14.93 -5.23
N ARG A 301 -4.58 -16.14 -4.70
CA ARG A 301 -5.18 -16.57 -3.43
C ARG A 301 -4.75 -15.67 -2.27
N GLU A 302 -3.46 -15.45 -2.11
CA GLU A 302 -2.90 -14.60 -1.05
C GLU A 302 -3.51 -13.18 -1.06
N VAL A 303 -3.68 -12.57 -2.24
CA VAL A 303 -4.31 -11.24 -2.39
C VAL A 303 -5.80 -11.28 -2.08
N GLN A 304 -6.53 -12.23 -2.67
CA GLN A 304 -7.99 -12.33 -2.51
C GLN A 304 -8.39 -12.59 -1.06
N THR A 305 -7.69 -13.52 -0.39
CA THR A 305 -7.93 -13.83 1.02
C THR A 305 -7.73 -12.58 1.88
N ARG A 306 -6.64 -11.82 1.66
CA ARG A 306 -6.37 -10.59 2.43
C ARG A 306 -7.44 -9.52 2.20
N GLN A 307 -7.86 -9.30 0.95
CA GLN A 307 -8.91 -8.34 0.60
C GLN A 307 -10.27 -8.70 1.22
N GLN A 308 -10.65 -9.98 1.19
CA GLN A 308 -11.88 -10.47 1.80
C GLN A 308 -11.89 -10.21 3.32
N MET A 309 -10.76 -10.40 3.98
CA MET A 309 -10.65 -10.16 5.43
C MET A 309 -10.65 -8.66 5.77
N GLU A 310 -10.02 -7.81 4.95
CA GLU A 310 -10.03 -6.35 5.12
C GLU A 310 -11.45 -5.78 5.05
N LEU A 311 -12.28 -6.25 4.10
CA LEU A 311 -13.68 -5.83 3.96
C LEU A 311 -14.57 -6.18 5.17
N GLN A 312 -14.22 -7.21 5.93
CA GLN A 312 -14.97 -7.67 7.09
C GLN A 312 -14.44 -7.11 8.42
N SER A 313 -13.30 -6.42 8.39
CA SER A 313 -12.72 -5.79 9.57
C SER A 313 -13.32 -4.40 9.79
N ASN A 314 -13.98 -4.19 10.93
CA ASN A 314 -14.39 -2.85 11.35
C ASN A 314 -13.13 -1.98 11.53
N ALA A 315 -13.09 -0.82 10.88
CA ALA A 315 -11.93 0.09 10.79
C ALA A 315 -11.32 0.54 12.15
N SER A 316 -11.97 0.23 13.28
CA SER A 316 -11.55 0.60 14.64
C SER A 316 -10.80 -0.48 15.41
N ALA A 317 -10.79 -1.74 14.96
CA ALA A 317 -10.04 -2.81 15.63
C ALA A 317 -8.77 -3.10 14.83
N GLY A 318 -7.61 -2.64 15.35
CA GLY A 318 -6.29 -2.80 14.73
C GLY A 318 -6.13 -4.18 14.09
N SER A 319 -6.01 -4.21 12.76
CA SER A 319 -6.10 -5.45 11.98
C SER A 319 -5.03 -6.44 12.45
N MET A 320 -5.48 -7.60 12.93
CA MET A 320 -4.64 -8.74 13.33
C MET A 320 -3.93 -9.38 12.13
N LEU A 321 -4.24 -8.91 10.92
CA LEU A 321 -3.67 -9.35 9.66
C LEU A 321 -2.70 -8.31 9.13
N LEU A 322 -1.64 -8.79 8.47
CA LEU A 322 -0.69 -7.90 7.83
C LEU A 322 -1.31 -7.31 6.56
N ARG A 323 -1.61 -6.01 6.54
CA ARG A 323 -2.10 -5.33 5.34
C ARG A 323 -1.06 -5.33 4.23
N LEU A 324 -1.52 -5.48 2.98
CA LEU A 324 -0.66 -5.27 1.80
C LEU A 324 -0.51 -3.78 1.53
N LEU A 325 0.70 -3.36 1.21
CA LEU A 325 0.96 -1.98 0.78
C LEU A 325 0.70 -1.84 -0.72
N PRO A 326 0.21 -0.67 -1.17
CA PRO A 326 0.08 -0.35 -2.59
C PRO A 326 1.37 -0.64 -3.36
N THR A 327 1.26 -1.33 -4.49
CA THR A 327 2.40 -1.74 -5.32
C THR A 327 2.19 -1.36 -6.79
N VAL A 328 3.23 -1.52 -7.60
CA VAL A 328 3.17 -1.31 -9.06
C VAL A 328 2.29 -2.37 -9.73
N SER A 329 1.73 -2.04 -10.90
CA SER A 329 0.89 -3.00 -11.62
C SER A 329 1.68 -4.28 -11.99
N PRO A 330 1.03 -5.46 -12.00
CA PRO A 330 1.69 -6.72 -12.33
C PRO A 330 2.42 -6.69 -13.68
N GLN A 331 1.89 -5.95 -14.66
CA GLN A 331 2.49 -5.83 -15.99
C GLN A 331 3.81 -5.06 -15.95
N VAL A 332 3.85 -3.93 -15.23
CA VAL A 332 5.08 -3.13 -15.08
C VAL A 332 6.12 -3.93 -14.32
N PHE A 333 5.72 -4.61 -13.24
CA PHE A 333 6.62 -5.44 -12.46
C PHE A 333 7.23 -6.58 -13.27
N ALA A 334 6.40 -7.33 -14.02
CA ALA A 334 6.83 -8.46 -14.83
C ALA A 334 7.88 -8.06 -15.89
N GLN A 335 7.83 -6.84 -16.44
CA GLN A 335 8.84 -6.35 -17.37
C GLN A 335 10.19 -6.13 -16.66
N HIS A 336 10.18 -5.49 -15.49
CA HIS A 336 11.39 -5.13 -14.77
C HIS A 336 12.08 -6.34 -14.11
N VAL A 337 11.31 -7.29 -13.59
CA VAL A 337 11.85 -8.44 -12.84
C VAL A 337 12.73 -9.36 -13.69
N THR A 338 12.53 -9.38 -15.02
CA THR A 338 13.35 -10.19 -15.95
C THR A 338 14.83 -9.85 -15.94
N THR A 339 15.18 -8.61 -15.57
CA THR A 339 16.57 -8.12 -15.50
C THR A 339 17.12 -8.13 -14.08
N LEU A 340 16.29 -8.44 -13.09
CA LEU A 340 16.66 -8.40 -11.68
C LEU A 340 17.42 -9.68 -11.29
N THR A 341 18.55 -9.48 -10.62
CA THR A 341 19.31 -10.56 -9.98
C THR A 341 19.44 -10.22 -8.50
N VAL A 342 19.09 -11.17 -7.63
CA VAL A 342 19.17 -11.04 -6.18
C VAL A 342 20.06 -12.17 -5.68
N HIS A 343 21.22 -11.85 -5.08
CA HIS A 343 22.20 -12.84 -4.59
C HIS A 343 22.55 -13.92 -5.62
N ASP A 344 22.97 -13.48 -6.82
CA ASP A 344 23.31 -14.33 -7.96
C ASP A 344 22.18 -15.22 -8.50
N LYS A 345 20.95 -15.08 -7.97
CA LYS A 345 19.76 -15.75 -8.46
C LYS A 345 18.98 -14.82 -9.40
N SER A 346 18.71 -15.31 -10.59
CA SER A 346 17.80 -14.62 -11.53
C SER A 346 16.39 -14.59 -10.95
N MET A 347 15.78 -13.41 -10.94
CA MET A 347 14.42 -13.22 -10.46
C MET A 347 13.38 -13.34 -11.59
N ALA A 348 13.79 -13.64 -12.83
CA ALA A 348 12.91 -13.66 -14.00
C ALA A 348 11.71 -14.62 -13.89
N GLU A 349 11.84 -15.70 -13.12
CA GLU A 349 10.75 -16.65 -12.87
C GLU A 349 9.75 -16.19 -11.80
N TYR A 350 10.08 -15.14 -11.02
CA TYR A 350 9.26 -14.63 -9.93
C TYR A 350 8.43 -13.42 -10.39
N GLY A 351 7.48 -13.69 -11.29
CA GLY A 351 6.70 -12.66 -11.99
C GLY A 351 5.69 -11.86 -11.14
N PHE A 352 5.51 -12.21 -9.86
CA PHE A 352 4.51 -11.60 -8.98
C PHE A 352 5.16 -11.06 -7.71
N VAL A 353 4.62 -9.98 -7.14
CA VAL A 353 5.17 -9.37 -5.92
C VAL A 353 4.09 -8.90 -4.96
N LEU A 354 4.34 -9.12 -3.68
CA LEU A 354 3.59 -8.52 -2.58
C LEU A 354 4.51 -7.57 -1.83
N VAL A 355 4.02 -6.36 -1.58
CA VAL A 355 4.71 -5.36 -0.76
C VAL A 355 3.99 -5.30 0.58
N MET A 356 4.73 -5.39 1.67
CA MET A 356 4.18 -5.43 3.02
C MET A 356 5.02 -4.58 3.98
N PRO A 357 4.45 -4.13 5.11
CA PRO A 357 5.21 -3.46 6.16
C PRO A 357 6.41 -4.29 6.60
N PRO A 358 7.51 -3.66 7.01
CA PRO A 358 8.69 -4.38 7.44
C PRO A 358 8.39 -5.09 8.76
N ALA A 359 8.54 -6.41 8.77
CA ALA A 359 8.45 -7.20 9.98
C ALA A 359 9.79 -7.27 10.72
N ASP A 360 9.74 -7.45 12.04
CA ASP A 360 10.92 -7.62 12.89
C ASP A 360 11.49 -9.03 12.78
N ARG A 361 10.72 -10.02 13.24
CA ARG A 361 11.12 -11.43 13.37
C ARG A 361 9.89 -12.32 13.29
N SER A 362 10.08 -13.56 12.83
CA SER A 362 9.08 -14.61 12.98
C SER A 362 8.97 -15.07 14.43
N LEU A 363 7.83 -15.67 14.80
CA LEU A 363 7.65 -16.24 16.12
C LEU A 363 8.68 -17.34 16.41
N ASP A 364 9.11 -18.07 15.37
CA ASP A 364 10.17 -19.08 15.49
C ASP A 364 11.51 -18.45 15.90
N ASP A 365 11.88 -17.36 15.24
CA ASP A 365 13.07 -16.58 15.55
C ASP A 365 13.01 -15.98 16.96
N ILE A 366 11.84 -15.47 17.37
CA ILE A 366 11.61 -14.91 18.70
C ILE A 366 11.77 -16.00 19.77
N ALA A 367 11.13 -17.17 19.57
CA ALA A 367 11.22 -18.29 20.49
C ALA A 367 12.67 -18.77 20.67
N ALA A 368 13.41 -18.91 19.56
CA ALA A 368 14.78 -19.41 19.57
C ALA A 368 15.81 -18.39 20.11
N LYS A 369 15.69 -17.12 19.71
CA LYS A 369 16.73 -16.09 19.95
C LYS A 369 16.41 -15.17 21.14
N GLU A 370 15.14 -14.80 21.34
CA GLU A 370 14.74 -13.84 22.38
C GLU A 370 14.37 -14.53 23.71
N ARG A 371 13.95 -15.80 23.67
CA ARG A 371 13.54 -16.59 24.84
C ARG A 371 12.55 -15.82 25.74
N PRO A 372 11.37 -15.48 25.22
CA PRO A 372 10.39 -14.63 25.90
C PRO A 372 9.95 -15.21 27.26
N SER A 373 9.60 -14.33 28.20
CA SER A 373 9.00 -14.73 29.48
C SER A 373 7.62 -15.37 29.26
N ALA A 374 7.15 -16.18 30.22
CA ALA A 374 5.84 -16.82 30.14
C ALA A 374 4.68 -15.82 29.92
N THR A 375 4.76 -14.63 30.53
CA THR A 375 3.79 -13.53 30.32
C THR A 375 3.81 -12.99 28.89
N LEU A 376 4.98 -12.86 28.29
CA LEU A 376 5.12 -12.42 26.92
C LEU A 376 4.65 -13.51 25.94
N VAL A 377 4.96 -14.78 26.20
CA VAL A 377 4.43 -15.93 25.44
C VAL A 377 2.91 -15.96 25.46
N GLN A 378 2.29 -15.77 26.63
CA GLN A 378 0.84 -15.70 26.77
C GLN A 378 0.25 -14.54 25.94
N SER A 379 0.86 -13.36 25.95
CA SER A 379 0.44 -12.22 25.11
C SER A 379 0.59 -12.53 23.62
N MET A 380 1.71 -13.13 23.21
CA MET A 380 1.97 -13.52 21.83
C MET A 380 0.95 -14.55 21.32
N LEU A 381 0.68 -15.58 22.11
CA LEU A 381 -0.31 -16.61 21.76
C LEU A 381 -1.73 -16.03 21.67
N ARG A 382 -2.06 -15.02 22.49
CA ARG A 382 -3.35 -14.31 22.38
C ARG A 382 -3.49 -13.64 21.01
N ASP A 383 -2.46 -12.94 20.54
CA ASP A 383 -2.48 -12.28 19.23
C ASP A 383 -2.72 -13.30 18.09
N VAL A 384 -2.06 -14.46 18.16
CA VAL A 384 -2.23 -15.54 17.17
C VAL A 384 -3.66 -16.08 17.16
N VAL A 385 -4.24 -16.38 18.33
CA VAL A 385 -5.63 -16.89 18.40
C VAL A 385 -6.64 -15.82 17.97
N ALA A 386 -6.41 -14.55 18.29
CA ALA A 386 -7.27 -13.45 17.84
C ALA A 386 -7.27 -13.35 16.30
N GLY A 387 -6.10 -13.49 15.67
CA GLY A 387 -6.00 -13.58 14.21
C GLY A 387 -6.74 -14.77 13.61
N LEU A 388 -6.62 -15.96 14.23
CA LEU A 388 -7.36 -17.16 13.80
C LEU A 388 -8.86 -17.00 13.97
N GLN A 389 -9.32 -16.44 15.09
CA GLN A 389 -10.74 -16.18 15.34
C GLN A 389 -11.32 -15.28 14.26
N HIS A 390 -10.63 -14.20 13.90
CA HIS A 390 -11.07 -13.29 12.85
C HIS A 390 -11.22 -14.01 11.50
N MET A 391 -10.24 -14.84 11.13
CA MET A 391 -10.29 -15.65 9.91
C MET A 391 -11.40 -16.70 9.94
N HIS A 392 -11.63 -17.36 11.08
CA HIS A 392 -12.70 -18.35 11.23
C HIS A 392 -14.08 -17.71 11.16
N ASN A 393 -14.25 -16.50 11.70
CA ASN A 393 -15.49 -15.73 11.58
C ASN A 393 -15.74 -15.31 10.12
N ALA A 394 -14.68 -15.10 9.34
CA ALA A 394 -14.75 -14.82 7.90
C ALA A 394 -15.08 -16.04 7.03
N GLY A 395 -15.28 -17.22 7.62
CA GLY A 395 -15.53 -18.46 6.87
C GLY A 395 -14.28 -19.08 6.25
N LEU A 396 -13.08 -18.68 6.71
CA LEU A 396 -11.80 -19.11 6.17
C LEU A 396 -11.06 -20.00 7.18
N VAL A 397 -10.20 -20.90 6.69
CA VAL A 397 -9.30 -21.76 7.48
C VAL A 397 -7.89 -21.59 6.95
N HIS A 398 -6.92 -21.28 7.80
CA HIS A 398 -5.54 -20.99 7.40
C HIS A 398 -4.85 -22.22 6.81
N GLY A 399 -4.98 -23.39 7.45
CA GLY A 399 -4.49 -24.68 6.94
C GLY A 399 -2.98 -24.97 7.09
N ASP A 400 -2.15 -24.00 7.52
CA ASP A 400 -0.70 -24.18 7.76
C ASP A 400 -0.19 -23.28 8.89
N VAL A 401 -0.87 -23.32 10.04
CA VAL A 401 -0.53 -22.48 11.21
C VAL A 401 0.75 -22.97 11.89
N LYS A 402 1.87 -22.29 11.66
CA LYS A 402 3.19 -22.59 12.24
C LYS A 402 3.93 -21.33 12.65
N LYS A 403 4.94 -21.45 13.52
CA LYS A 403 5.70 -20.30 14.04
C LYS A 403 6.38 -19.45 12.96
N LEU A 404 6.72 -20.05 11.82
CA LEU A 404 7.30 -19.34 10.68
C LEU A 404 6.27 -18.45 9.97
N ASN A 405 4.99 -18.80 10.06
CA ASN A 405 3.87 -18.08 9.46
C ASN A 405 3.25 -17.03 10.40
N VAL A 406 3.98 -16.66 11.45
CA VAL A 406 3.60 -15.62 12.42
C VAL A 406 4.75 -14.62 12.49
N LEU A 407 4.50 -13.35 12.16
CA LEU A 407 5.51 -12.29 12.19
C LEU A 407 5.17 -11.22 13.22
N ARG A 408 6.19 -10.71 13.92
CA ARG A 408 6.06 -9.50 14.74
C ARG A 408 6.18 -8.26 13.87
N VAL A 409 5.14 -7.43 13.89
CA VAL A 409 5.07 -6.12 13.21
C VAL A 409 4.60 -5.10 14.22
N HIS A 410 5.36 -4.02 14.43
CA HIS A 410 5.07 -2.97 15.41
C HIS A 410 4.67 -3.49 16.80
N ASN A 411 5.40 -4.50 17.31
CA ASN A 411 5.11 -5.12 18.59
C ASN A 411 3.71 -5.76 18.67
N GLN A 412 3.19 -6.35 17.59
CA GLN A 412 2.03 -7.23 17.57
C GLN A 412 2.34 -8.43 16.66
N LEU A 413 1.87 -9.63 17.01
CA LEU A 413 1.99 -10.77 16.10
C LEU A 413 0.87 -10.77 15.07
N LYS A 414 1.24 -10.91 13.79
CA LYS A 414 0.30 -11.00 12.67
C LYS A 414 0.53 -12.29 11.90
N LEU A 415 -0.56 -12.90 11.43
CA LEU A 415 -0.53 -14.10 10.59
C LEU A 415 -0.10 -13.74 9.16
N ILE A 416 0.69 -14.61 8.55
CA ILE A 416 1.16 -14.51 7.17
C ILE A 416 1.07 -15.86 6.45
N ASP A 417 1.24 -15.85 5.13
CA ASP A 417 1.29 -17.05 4.28
C ASP A 417 -0.05 -17.80 4.20
N PHE A 418 -0.99 -17.18 3.49
CA PHE A 418 -2.34 -17.66 3.20
C PHE A 418 -2.40 -18.54 1.94
N ASP A 419 -1.26 -18.98 1.41
CA ASP A 419 -1.19 -19.91 0.26
C ASP A 419 -1.96 -21.22 0.50
N ALA A 420 -2.12 -21.65 1.75
CA ALA A 420 -2.88 -22.85 2.14
C ALA A 420 -4.34 -22.54 2.56
N THR A 421 -4.73 -21.27 2.60
CA THR A 421 -6.03 -20.85 3.09
C THR A 421 -7.15 -21.39 2.20
N THR A 422 -8.17 -21.94 2.84
CA THR A 422 -9.30 -22.61 2.18
C THR A 422 -10.61 -22.17 2.83
N GLU A 423 -11.66 -22.01 2.04
CA GLU A 423 -13.01 -21.75 2.56
C GLU A 423 -13.53 -22.93 3.39
N GLN A 424 -14.25 -22.63 4.47
CA GLN A 424 -14.82 -23.65 5.35
C GLN A 424 -15.76 -24.59 4.59
N GLY A 425 -15.59 -25.89 4.79
CA GLY A 425 -16.35 -26.94 4.10
C GLY A 425 -15.75 -27.41 2.77
N MET A 426 -14.82 -26.66 2.17
CA MET A 426 -14.11 -27.09 0.97
C MET A 426 -12.98 -28.07 1.31
N PRO A 427 -12.57 -28.97 0.39
CA PRO A 427 -11.45 -29.89 0.65
C PRO A 427 -10.16 -29.16 1.02
N VAL A 428 -9.48 -29.61 2.09
CA VAL A 428 -8.21 -29.03 2.53
C VAL A 428 -7.17 -29.02 1.41
N GLY A 429 -6.43 -27.91 1.28
CA GLY A 429 -5.38 -27.73 0.28
C GLY A 429 -4.19 -28.70 0.38
N VAL A 430 -3.39 -28.74 -0.70
CA VAL A 430 -2.27 -29.69 -0.87
C VAL A 430 -1.03 -29.30 -0.02
N LYS A 431 -0.86 -28.00 0.27
CA LYS A 431 0.28 -27.45 1.03
C LYS A 431 0.05 -27.64 2.53
N THR A 432 0.74 -28.62 3.12
CA THR A 432 0.61 -28.96 4.56
C THR A 432 1.96 -29.35 5.17
N SER A 433 2.27 -28.80 6.35
CA SER A 433 3.45 -29.17 7.13
C SER A 433 3.12 -30.36 8.02
N SER A 434 3.79 -31.51 7.80
CA SER A 434 3.35 -32.76 8.46
C SER A 434 3.51 -32.76 9.99
N GLY A 435 4.42 -31.96 10.55
CA GLY A 435 4.67 -31.84 11.99
C GLY A 435 3.50 -31.28 12.81
N ILE A 436 2.60 -30.54 12.17
CA ILE A 436 1.43 -29.91 12.80
C ILE A 436 0.11 -30.55 12.33
N LEU A 437 0.17 -31.66 11.58
CA LEU A 437 -1.04 -32.29 11.07
C LEU A 437 -1.85 -32.92 12.21
N PRO A 438 -3.17 -32.66 12.26
CA PRO A 438 -4.06 -33.37 13.16
C PRO A 438 -4.26 -34.83 12.72
N PRO A 439 -4.55 -35.76 13.67
CA PRO A 439 -4.62 -37.20 13.41
C PRO A 439 -5.59 -37.59 12.28
N GLU A 440 -6.72 -36.89 12.13
CA GLU A 440 -7.74 -37.17 11.13
C GLU A 440 -7.31 -36.94 9.68
N LEU A 441 -6.23 -36.19 9.45
CA LEU A 441 -5.65 -35.96 8.13
C LEU A 441 -4.70 -37.07 7.69
N PHE A 442 -4.31 -38.00 8.58
CA PHE A 442 -3.49 -39.15 8.21
C PHE A 442 -4.34 -40.30 7.68
N TYR A 443 -3.97 -40.82 6.51
CA TYR A 443 -4.50 -42.06 5.96
C TYR A 443 -3.43 -43.14 5.98
N ARG A 444 -3.73 -44.29 6.61
CA ARG A 444 -2.84 -45.47 6.59
C ARG A 444 -3.10 -46.29 5.33
N CYS A 445 -2.11 -46.36 4.45
CA CYS A 445 -2.14 -47.19 3.24
C CYS A 445 -2.25 -48.67 3.60
N ARG A 446 -3.21 -49.34 2.99
CA ARG A 446 -3.42 -50.79 3.11
C ARG A 446 -2.47 -51.52 2.17
N PRO A 447 -2.18 -52.81 2.41
CA PRO A 447 -1.39 -53.63 1.49
C PRO A 447 -2.22 -54.02 0.24
N SER A 448 -2.69 -53.02 -0.52
CA SER A 448 -3.44 -53.17 -1.77
C SER A 448 -2.60 -52.63 -2.93
N PRO A 449 -2.71 -53.17 -4.16
CA PRO A 449 -2.02 -52.61 -5.33
C PRO A 449 -2.38 -51.14 -5.59
N HIS A 450 -3.62 -50.74 -5.28
CA HIS A 450 -4.13 -49.38 -5.45
C HIS A 450 -3.46 -48.41 -4.47
N ASP A 451 -3.45 -48.74 -3.17
CA ASP A 451 -2.82 -47.93 -2.13
C ASP A 451 -1.30 -47.83 -2.32
N ARG A 452 -0.66 -48.88 -2.86
CA ARG A 452 0.77 -48.84 -3.23
C ARG A 452 1.03 -47.84 -4.35
N ALA A 453 0.19 -47.80 -5.38
CA ALA A 453 0.31 -46.82 -6.46
C ALA A 453 0.12 -45.38 -5.95
N ILE A 454 -0.81 -45.17 -5.01
CA ILE A 454 -1.04 -43.87 -4.36
C ILE A 454 0.17 -43.46 -3.53
N ALA A 455 0.69 -44.35 -2.68
CA ALA A 455 1.86 -44.07 -1.85
C ALA A 455 3.11 -43.79 -2.70
N GLU A 456 3.29 -44.52 -3.81
CA GLU A 456 4.36 -44.28 -4.77
C GLU A 456 4.21 -42.91 -5.45
N ALA A 457 3.01 -42.57 -5.95
CA ALA A 457 2.73 -41.28 -6.58
C ALA A 457 2.91 -40.11 -5.61
N TYR A 458 2.45 -40.26 -4.38
CA TYR A 458 2.63 -39.30 -3.29
C TYR A 458 4.10 -39.08 -2.94
N SER A 459 4.90 -40.15 -2.94
CA SER A 459 6.34 -40.08 -2.65
C SER A 459 7.17 -39.49 -3.80
N HIS A 460 6.72 -39.64 -5.04
CA HIS A 460 7.44 -39.20 -6.26
C HIS A 460 6.90 -37.90 -6.86
N GLY A 461 5.93 -37.24 -6.22
CA GLY A 461 5.36 -35.98 -6.71
C GLY A 461 4.48 -36.12 -7.97
N GLY A 462 3.97 -37.32 -8.25
CA GLY A 462 3.22 -37.63 -9.46
C GLY A 462 1.73 -37.30 -9.34
N GLY A 463 1.35 -36.06 -9.62
CA GLY A 463 -0.05 -35.64 -9.81
C GLY A 463 -0.14 -34.51 -10.84
N ALA A 464 -0.97 -34.69 -11.86
CA ALA A 464 -1.19 -33.70 -12.91
C ALA A 464 -1.84 -32.43 -12.34
N SER A 465 -1.27 -31.27 -12.68
CA SER A 465 -1.84 -29.93 -12.45
C SER A 465 -2.04 -29.51 -10.97
N SER A 466 -0.95 -29.24 -10.26
CA SER A 466 -0.80 -28.07 -9.39
C SER A 466 0.61 -28.07 -8.80
N SER A 467 1.18 -26.87 -8.75
CA SER A 467 2.54 -26.57 -8.32
C SER A 467 2.86 -27.20 -6.96
N GLU A 468 3.98 -27.92 -6.88
CA GLU A 468 4.62 -28.38 -5.65
C GLU A 468 3.88 -29.46 -4.82
N VAL A 469 3.66 -30.64 -5.40
CA VAL A 469 3.53 -31.86 -4.59
C VAL A 469 4.89 -32.10 -3.90
N VAL A 470 4.91 -31.89 -2.59
CA VAL A 470 6.04 -32.04 -1.65
C VAL A 470 6.90 -33.27 -1.99
N ALA A 471 7.97 -33.06 -2.73
CA ALA A 471 9.04 -34.02 -2.88
C ALA A 471 9.72 -34.19 -1.52
N GLY A 472 9.42 -35.27 -0.79
CA GLY A 472 10.10 -35.54 0.48
C GLY A 472 9.38 -36.38 1.52
N LYS A 473 8.14 -36.83 1.30
CA LYS A 473 7.42 -37.62 2.31
C LYS A 473 7.90 -39.08 2.32
N ARG A 474 8.87 -39.39 3.18
CA ARG A 474 9.59 -40.67 3.30
C ARG A 474 8.80 -41.82 3.97
N SER A 475 7.47 -41.82 3.96
CA SER A 475 6.69 -42.93 4.52
C SER A 475 5.72 -43.50 3.49
N PRO A 476 6.01 -44.67 2.89
CA PRO A 476 5.10 -45.33 1.96
C PRO A 476 3.85 -45.90 2.66
N GLN A 477 3.75 -45.79 3.99
CA GLN A 477 2.63 -46.31 4.77
C GLN A 477 1.54 -45.27 5.07
N TYR A 478 1.83 -43.98 4.93
CA TYR A 478 0.90 -42.92 5.29
C TYR A 478 0.82 -41.84 4.20
N VAL A 479 -0.40 -41.45 3.87
CA VAL A 479 -0.72 -40.37 2.92
C VAL A 479 -1.59 -39.34 3.63
N VAL A 480 -1.52 -38.08 3.23
CA VAL A 480 -2.38 -37.02 3.79
C VAL A 480 -3.68 -36.97 2.99
N ARG A 481 -4.81 -36.91 3.68
CA ARG A 481 -6.17 -36.94 3.11
C ARG A 481 -6.57 -35.67 2.34
N SER A 482 -5.61 -34.81 2.00
CA SER A 482 -5.75 -33.73 1.01
C SER A 482 -5.15 -34.11 -0.36
N PHE A 483 -4.40 -35.20 -0.46
CA PHE A 483 -3.81 -35.65 -1.72
C PHE A 483 -4.87 -36.30 -2.63
N ILE A 484 -4.93 -35.86 -3.88
CA ILE A 484 -5.83 -36.42 -4.90
C ILE A 484 -4.98 -37.26 -5.87
N PHE A 485 -5.32 -38.55 -5.99
CA PHE A 485 -4.73 -39.46 -6.98
C PHE A 485 -5.75 -39.77 -8.08
N GLY A 486 -5.38 -39.55 -9.35
CA GLY A 486 -6.25 -39.84 -10.48
C GLY A 486 -7.38 -38.82 -10.67
N ARG A 487 -8.56 -39.27 -11.11
CA ARG A 487 -9.75 -38.40 -11.25
C ARG A 487 -10.46 -38.22 -9.91
N PRO A 488 -11.17 -37.09 -9.67
CA PRO A 488 -12.00 -36.91 -8.50
C PRO A 488 -12.96 -38.10 -8.30
N GLY A 489 -12.89 -38.77 -7.15
CA GLY A 489 -13.69 -39.97 -6.83
C GLY A 489 -12.95 -41.32 -6.92
N GLU A 490 -11.71 -41.35 -7.42
CA GLU A 490 -10.87 -42.58 -7.44
C GLU A 490 -9.99 -42.77 -6.19
N SER A 491 -10.08 -41.82 -5.24
CA SER A 491 -9.36 -41.84 -3.96
C SER A 491 -9.94 -42.89 -2.99
N PRO A 492 -9.12 -43.67 -2.27
CA PRO A 492 -9.57 -44.66 -1.29
C PRO A 492 -10.00 -44.04 0.04
N TYR A 493 -10.00 -42.71 0.14
CA TYR A 493 -10.46 -41.93 1.28
C TYR A 493 -11.22 -40.69 0.83
N ASP A 494 -12.19 -40.27 1.63
CA ASP A 494 -12.85 -38.98 1.50
C ASP A 494 -11.87 -37.87 1.88
N LEU A 495 -11.86 -36.80 1.09
CA LEU A 495 -11.12 -35.59 1.40
C LEU A 495 -11.70 -34.95 2.66
N VAL A 496 -10.81 -34.51 3.56
CA VAL A 496 -11.24 -33.84 4.78
C VAL A 496 -11.65 -32.41 4.43
N PRO A 497 -12.86 -31.95 4.84
CA PRO A 497 -13.26 -30.56 4.65
C PRO A 497 -12.45 -29.65 5.59
N ALA A 498 -12.10 -28.46 5.10
CA ALA A 498 -11.46 -27.43 5.87
C ALA A 498 -12.39 -26.99 7.01
N ALA A 499 -11.93 -27.15 8.23
CA ALA A 499 -12.65 -26.78 9.44
C ALA A 499 -11.73 -25.99 10.39
N PRO A 500 -12.27 -25.02 11.14
CA PRO A 500 -11.51 -24.26 12.15
C PRO A 500 -10.70 -25.15 13.12
N SER A 501 -11.22 -26.34 13.44
CA SER A 501 -10.57 -27.31 14.34
C SER A 501 -9.22 -27.84 13.84
N LEU A 502 -8.90 -27.70 12.55
CA LEU A 502 -7.57 -28.02 11.99
C LEU A 502 -6.52 -26.98 12.42
N ASP A 503 -6.88 -25.70 12.32
CA ASP A 503 -6.04 -24.59 12.78
C ASP A 503 -5.87 -24.63 14.29
N MET A 504 -6.92 -24.99 15.03
CA MET A 504 -6.86 -25.07 16.49
C MET A 504 -5.93 -26.19 16.99
N TRP A 505 -5.84 -27.32 16.28
CA TRP A 505 -4.83 -28.34 16.56
C TRP A 505 -3.41 -27.80 16.31
N SER A 506 -3.21 -27.18 15.15
CA SER A 506 -1.91 -26.59 14.77
C SER A 506 -1.46 -25.51 15.76
N PHE A 507 -2.40 -24.68 16.23
CA PHE A 507 -2.19 -23.72 17.31
C PHE A 507 -1.85 -24.42 18.64
N GLY A 508 -2.50 -25.54 18.96
CA GLY A 508 -2.16 -26.36 20.13
C GLY A 508 -0.72 -26.87 20.10
N CYS A 509 -0.25 -27.36 18.94
CA CYS A 509 1.14 -27.76 18.73
C CYS A 509 2.11 -26.58 18.92
N MET A 510 1.78 -25.42 18.36
CA MET A 510 2.54 -24.19 18.53
C MET A 510 2.61 -23.75 20.00
N MET A 511 1.47 -23.72 20.70
CA MET A 511 1.39 -23.37 22.11
C MET A 511 2.22 -24.34 22.96
N TYR A 512 2.11 -25.64 22.70
CA TYR A 512 2.87 -26.66 23.42
C TYR A 512 4.38 -26.41 23.29
N GLU A 513 4.86 -26.13 22.09
CA GLU A 513 6.27 -25.86 21.85
C GLU A 513 6.71 -24.53 22.47
N MET A 514 5.90 -23.48 22.38
CA MET A 514 6.19 -22.18 22.99
C MET A 514 6.27 -22.25 24.53
N VAL A 515 5.50 -23.14 25.17
CA VAL A 515 5.48 -23.32 26.61
C VAL A 515 6.58 -24.27 27.10
N THR A 516 6.86 -25.34 26.36
CA THR A 516 7.78 -26.41 26.81
C THR A 516 9.18 -26.31 26.21
N GLY A 517 9.33 -25.59 25.09
CA GLY A 517 10.55 -25.59 24.27
C GLY A 517 10.77 -26.89 23.49
N VAL A 518 9.78 -27.79 23.45
CA VAL A 518 9.87 -29.10 22.80
C VAL A 518 8.71 -29.29 21.83
N GLU A 519 8.99 -29.87 20.67
CA GLU A 519 7.95 -30.20 19.69
C GLU A 519 7.04 -31.33 20.19
N LEU A 520 5.74 -31.26 19.85
CA LEU A 520 4.80 -32.32 20.18
C LEU A 520 5.23 -33.65 19.55
N VAL A 521 5.70 -33.61 18.30
CA VAL A 521 6.34 -34.72 17.59
C VAL A 521 7.63 -34.20 16.94
N PRO A 522 8.76 -34.92 17.01
CA PRO A 522 10.01 -34.48 16.40
C PRO A 522 9.89 -34.27 14.88
N THR A 523 10.36 -33.12 14.40
CA THR A 523 10.37 -32.76 12.98
C THR A 523 11.78 -32.60 12.40
N ASP A 524 11.89 -32.63 11.07
CA ASP A 524 13.10 -32.30 10.34
C ASP A 524 13.22 -30.78 10.09
N VAL A 525 14.29 -30.35 9.41
CA VAL A 525 14.51 -28.94 9.04
C VAL A 525 13.38 -28.32 8.19
N ASN A 526 12.51 -29.13 7.59
CA ASN A 526 11.35 -28.69 6.81
C ASN A 526 10.03 -28.80 7.60
N GLN A 527 10.10 -29.00 8.93
CA GLN A 527 8.95 -29.23 9.81
C GLN A 527 8.10 -30.45 9.40
N ASN A 528 8.73 -31.45 8.77
CA ASN A 528 8.09 -32.73 8.51
C ASN A 528 8.34 -33.72 9.63
N VAL A 529 7.33 -34.53 9.96
CA VAL A 529 7.48 -35.60 10.95
C VAL A 529 8.56 -36.55 10.48
N VAL A 530 9.55 -36.78 11.35
CA VAL A 530 10.61 -37.76 11.08
C VAL A 530 10.00 -39.15 10.95
N ALA A 531 10.49 -39.96 10.00
CA ALA A 531 9.88 -41.23 9.62
C ALA A 531 9.54 -42.17 10.80
N ASP A 532 10.40 -42.22 11.82
CA ASP A 532 10.22 -43.06 13.01
C ASP A 532 9.05 -42.62 13.91
N TYR A 533 8.57 -41.38 13.76
CA TYR A 533 7.53 -40.78 14.58
C TYR A 533 6.20 -40.60 13.85
N ILE A 534 6.11 -40.93 12.56
CA ILE A 534 4.87 -40.75 11.77
C ILE A 534 3.72 -41.61 12.29
N GLU A 535 4.01 -42.84 12.75
CA GLU A 535 3.01 -43.71 13.34
C GLU A 535 2.51 -43.16 14.70
N THR A 536 3.37 -42.44 15.42
CA THR A 536 2.98 -41.76 16.67
C THR A 536 2.09 -40.55 16.36
N ALA A 537 2.45 -39.73 15.36
CA ALA A 537 1.66 -38.59 14.94
C ALA A 537 0.27 -38.97 14.42
N ALA A 538 0.16 -40.08 13.68
CA ALA A 538 -1.08 -40.55 13.09
C ALA A 538 -2.03 -41.24 14.09
N ASN A 539 -1.50 -41.81 15.18
CA ASN A 539 -2.27 -42.67 16.09
C ASN A 539 -2.28 -42.15 17.54
N TRP A 540 -2.27 -40.84 17.74
CA TRP A 540 -2.45 -40.26 19.07
C TRP A 540 -3.74 -40.74 19.73
N THR A 541 -3.67 -40.97 21.04
CA THR A 541 -4.85 -41.12 21.92
C THR A 541 -4.86 -40.00 22.94
N ASP A 542 -6.05 -39.59 23.40
CA ASP A 542 -6.18 -38.52 24.39
C ASP A 542 -5.35 -38.80 25.66
N LYS A 543 -5.23 -40.08 26.07
CA LYS A 543 -4.38 -40.51 27.20
C LYS A 543 -2.89 -40.29 26.94
N GLN A 544 -2.41 -40.56 25.73
CA GLN A 544 -1.01 -40.35 25.37
C GLN A 544 -0.68 -38.85 25.28
N LEU A 545 -1.60 -38.05 24.71
CA LEU A 545 -1.47 -36.59 24.66
C LEU A 545 -1.46 -36.01 26.07
N GLU A 546 -2.39 -36.40 26.94
CA GLU A 546 -2.44 -35.94 28.33
C GLU A 546 -1.15 -36.29 29.09
N ALA A 547 -0.67 -37.52 28.98
CA ALA A 547 0.58 -37.94 29.62
C ALA A 547 1.77 -37.11 29.13
N ARG A 548 1.86 -36.83 27.83
CA ARG A 548 2.95 -36.03 27.23
C ARG A 548 2.86 -34.55 27.59
N ILE A 549 1.67 -33.98 27.69
CA ILE A 549 1.45 -32.60 28.14
C ILE A 549 1.89 -32.46 29.59
N ARG A 550 1.37 -33.31 30.49
CA ARG A 550 1.69 -33.25 31.91
C ARG A 550 3.14 -33.56 32.24
N ALA A 551 3.82 -34.38 31.43
CA ALA A 551 5.24 -34.69 31.62
C ALA A 551 6.17 -33.52 31.28
N ASN A 552 5.80 -32.67 30.31
CA ASN A 552 6.69 -31.66 29.75
C ASN A 552 6.32 -30.22 30.15
N VAL A 553 5.05 -29.94 30.43
CA VAL A 553 4.64 -28.64 30.96
C VAL A 553 5.06 -28.58 32.43
N GLY A 554 5.95 -27.63 32.76
CA GLY A 554 6.54 -27.49 34.09
C GLY A 554 5.49 -27.31 35.20
N VAL A 555 5.85 -27.74 36.41
CA VAL A 555 5.00 -27.62 37.60
C VAL A 555 4.62 -26.15 37.84
N GLY A 556 3.33 -25.86 38.04
CA GLY A 556 2.82 -24.50 38.26
C GLY A 556 2.17 -23.82 37.05
N HIS A 557 2.09 -24.50 35.90
CA HIS A 557 1.41 -24.03 34.69
C HIS A 557 0.07 -24.74 34.44
N ASP A 558 -0.73 -24.97 35.48
CA ASP A 558 -1.98 -25.75 35.40
C ASP A 558 -2.98 -25.21 34.37
N LYS A 559 -3.05 -23.87 34.23
CA LYS A 559 -3.89 -23.21 33.22
C LYS A 559 -3.42 -23.49 31.79
N ALA A 560 -2.12 -23.64 31.57
CA ALA A 560 -1.58 -23.97 30.25
C ALA A 560 -1.87 -25.44 29.90
N VAL A 561 -1.71 -26.34 30.88
CA VAL A 561 -2.07 -27.76 30.75
C VAL A 561 -3.55 -27.90 30.41
N ASP A 562 -4.43 -27.24 31.16
CA ASP A 562 -5.88 -27.30 30.94
C ASP A 562 -6.26 -26.83 29.54
N LEU A 563 -5.71 -25.70 29.08
CA LEU A 563 -5.98 -25.21 27.73
C LEU A 563 -5.45 -26.17 26.64
N LEU A 564 -4.24 -26.70 26.81
CA LEU A 564 -3.66 -27.66 25.86
C LEU A 564 -4.49 -28.94 25.74
N LEU A 565 -5.11 -29.40 26.84
CA LEU A 565 -6.00 -30.57 26.82
C LEU A 565 -7.30 -30.33 26.05
N HIS A 566 -7.75 -29.08 25.92
CA HIS A 566 -8.93 -28.72 25.11
C HIS A 566 -8.58 -28.47 23.63
N LEU A 567 -7.31 -28.17 23.32
CA LEU A 567 -6.81 -27.96 21.96
C LEU A 567 -6.34 -29.28 21.31
N LEU A 568 -5.52 -30.04 22.02
CA LEU A 568 -4.91 -31.29 21.56
C LEU A 568 -5.82 -32.49 21.90
N VAL A 569 -7.02 -32.49 21.31
CA VAL A 569 -7.98 -33.59 21.40
C VAL A 569 -8.03 -34.33 20.06
N VAL A 570 -8.05 -35.66 20.08
CA VAL A 570 -8.04 -36.46 18.84
C VAL A 570 -9.32 -36.22 18.04
N ASP A 571 -10.47 -36.15 18.69
CA ASP A 571 -11.76 -35.87 18.07
C ASP A 571 -11.89 -34.37 17.70
N PRO A 572 -11.96 -34.00 16.40
CA PRO A 572 -12.00 -32.60 15.97
C PRO A 572 -13.26 -31.87 16.42
N THR A 573 -14.37 -32.58 16.70
CA THR A 573 -15.63 -31.96 17.14
C THR A 573 -15.60 -31.50 18.60
N LYS A 574 -14.64 -32.01 19.38
CA LYS A 574 -14.44 -31.66 20.79
C LYS A 574 -13.38 -30.59 21.00
N ARG A 575 -12.63 -30.22 19.96
CA ARG A 575 -11.61 -29.17 20.03
C ARG A 575 -12.29 -27.82 20.20
N TRP A 576 -11.78 -27.03 21.13
CA TRP A 576 -12.31 -25.69 21.37
C TRP A 576 -12.07 -24.74 20.19
N SER A 577 -13.05 -23.87 19.95
CA SER A 577 -12.93 -22.80 18.96
C SER A 577 -12.01 -21.67 19.45
N ALA A 578 -11.51 -20.85 18.53
CA ALA A 578 -10.68 -19.69 18.86
C ALA A 578 -11.37 -18.74 19.87
N SER A 579 -12.69 -18.55 19.75
CA SER A 579 -13.50 -17.76 20.68
C SER A 579 -13.48 -18.33 22.10
N GLN A 580 -13.65 -19.65 22.25
CA GLN A 580 -13.61 -20.32 23.56
C GLN A 580 -12.21 -20.23 24.18
N VAL A 581 -11.18 -20.40 23.36
CA VAL A 581 -9.77 -20.31 23.77
C VAL A 581 -9.43 -18.92 24.31
N LEU A 582 -9.84 -17.83 23.66
CA LEU A 582 -9.57 -16.46 24.13
C LEU A 582 -10.21 -16.13 25.49
N MET A 583 -11.33 -16.79 25.81
CA MET A 583 -12.04 -16.64 27.08
C MET A 583 -11.44 -17.48 28.22
N HIS A 584 -10.54 -18.41 27.91
CA HIS A 584 -9.95 -19.31 28.88
C HIS A 584 -9.17 -18.57 29.99
N PRO A 585 -9.18 -19.04 31.26
CA PRO A 585 -8.40 -18.47 32.37
C PRO A 585 -6.92 -18.29 32.09
N TYR A 586 -6.35 -19.09 31.19
CA TYR A 586 -4.97 -18.93 30.72
C TYR A 586 -4.73 -17.55 30.09
N PHE A 587 -5.70 -16.94 29.42
CA PHE A 587 -5.56 -15.60 28.84
C PHE A 587 -6.22 -14.51 29.68
N THR A 588 -7.38 -14.80 30.29
CA THR A 588 -8.16 -13.79 31.03
C THR A 588 -7.66 -13.57 32.46
N GLY A 589 -6.89 -14.50 33.02
CA GLY A 589 -6.41 -14.44 34.41
C GLY A 589 -7.51 -14.64 35.46
N ARG A 590 -8.77 -14.85 35.04
CA ARG A 590 -9.93 -15.06 35.93
C ARG A 590 -10.19 -16.56 36.07
N ASP A 591 -10.22 -17.09 37.28
CA ASP A 591 -10.64 -18.48 37.51
C ASP A 591 -12.17 -18.55 37.41
N LEU A 592 -12.65 -19.00 36.24
CA LEU A 592 -14.08 -19.14 35.93
C LEU A 592 -14.66 -20.48 36.43
N THR A 593 -14.22 -20.97 37.60
CA THR A 593 -14.69 -22.23 38.19
C THR A 593 -16.15 -22.21 38.69
N LEU A 594 -16.98 -21.26 38.25
CA LEU A 594 -18.39 -21.14 38.64
C LEU A 594 -19.40 -21.10 37.47
N VAL A 595 -19.00 -21.38 36.23
CA VAL A 595 -19.98 -21.58 35.14
C VAL A 595 -19.71 -22.90 34.43
N THR A 596 -19.88 -24.01 35.15
CA THR A 596 -20.18 -25.31 34.53
C THR A 596 -21.62 -25.30 34.00
N SER A 597 -21.79 -24.85 32.76
CA SER A 597 -22.82 -25.34 31.85
C SER A 597 -22.63 -24.73 30.47
N CYS A 598 -21.99 -25.48 29.55
CA CYS A 598 -21.81 -25.08 28.15
C CYS A 598 -23.12 -24.67 27.46
N SER A 599 -24.29 -25.15 27.91
CA SER A 599 -25.57 -24.82 27.28
C SER A 599 -26.02 -23.37 27.45
N LEU A 600 -25.59 -22.67 28.52
CA LEU A 600 -25.96 -21.27 28.75
C LEU A 600 -25.05 -20.31 27.96
N LEU A 601 -23.83 -20.72 27.65
CA LEU A 601 -22.88 -19.95 26.83
C LEU A 601 -23.24 -20.03 25.35
N ASP A 602 -23.68 -21.19 24.86
CA ASP A 602 -24.19 -21.32 23.49
C ASP A 602 -25.50 -20.51 23.32
N GLN A 603 -26.37 -20.49 24.32
CA GLN A 603 -27.57 -19.65 24.34
C GLN A 603 -27.27 -18.14 24.42
N LEU A 604 -26.21 -17.74 25.12
CA LEU A 604 -25.76 -16.34 25.12
C LEU A 604 -25.13 -15.94 23.78
N HIS A 605 -24.44 -16.85 23.10
CA HIS A 605 -23.94 -16.60 21.75
C HIS A 605 -25.07 -16.52 20.73
N GLU A 606 -26.10 -17.37 20.81
CA GLU A 606 -27.31 -17.23 20.00
C GLU A 606 -28.01 -15.89 20.29
N LEU A 607 -28.10 -15.46 21.55
CA LEU A 607 -28.69 -14.16 21.88
C LEU A 607 -27.85 -12.97 21.37
N VAL A 608 -26.52 -13.04 21.45
CA VAL A 608 -25.63 -11.99 20.92
C VAL A 608 -25.65 -11.97 19.39
N GLN A 609 -25.71 -13.13 18.74
CA GLN A 609 -25.90 -13.20 17.28
C GLN A 609 -27.26 -12.67 16.87
N VAL A 610 -28.34 -13.07 17.54
CA VAL A 610 -29.69 -12.53 17.30
C VAL A 610 -29.70 -11.02 17.55
N GLN A 611 -29.03 -10.52 18.59
CA GLN A 611 -28.95 -9.10 18.88
C GLN A 611 -28.14 -8.34 17.81
N HIS A 612 -27.05 -8.92 17.30
CA HIS A 612 -26.27 -8.33 16.20
C HIS A 612 -27.07 -8.35 14.89
N THR A 613 -27.79 -9.44 14.57
CA THR A 613 -28.65 -9.54 13.40
C THR A 613 -29.83 -8.58 13.48
N VAL A 614 -30.42 -8.40 14.68
CA VAL A 614 -31.47 -7.42 14.94
C VAL A 614 -30.92 -6.00 14.84
N GLN A 615 -29.70 -5.75 15.29
CA GLN A 615 -29.04 -4.43 15.18
C GLN A 615 -28.75 -4.11 13.71
N THR A 616 -28.19 -5.04 12.93
CA THR A 616 -27.97 -4.85 11.50
C THR A 616 -29.28 -4.67 10.73
N HIS A 617 -30.32 -5.46 11.04
CA HIS A 617 -31.65 -5.21 10.46
C HIS A 617 -32.27 -3.90 10.95
N HIS A 618 -31.99 -3.45 12.17
CA HIS A 618 -32.46 -2.15 12.65
C HIS A 618 -31.77 -1.01 11.92
N ASP A 619 -30.46 -1.13 11.67
CA ASP A 619 -29.67 -0.14 10.93
C ASP A 619 -30.06 -0.16 9.43
N GLU A 620 -30.25 -1.34 8.82
CA GLU A 620 -30.78 -1.49 7.45
C GLU A 620 -32.19 -0.91 7.32
N MET A 621 -33.08 -1.20 8.27
CA MET A 621 -34.45 -0.68 8.29
C MET A 621 -34.47 0.82 8.62
N ALA A 622 -33.51 1.35 9.38
CA ALA A 622 -33.35 2.77 9.63
C ALA A 622 -32.85 3.51 8.39
N VAL A 623 -31.95 2.91 7.60
CA VAL A 623 -31.52 3.42 6.29
C VAL A 623 -32.67 3.35 5.29
N GLU A 624 -33.42 2.25 5.20
CA GLU A 624 -34.60 2.15 4.33
C GLU A 624 -35.71 3.12 4.73
N LEU A 625 -35.97 3.32 6.02
CA LEU A 625 -36.92 4.34 6.49
C LEU A 625 -36.42 5.76 6.23
N HIS A 626 -35.11 6.00 6.32
CA HIS A 626 -34.52 7.30 6.01
C HIS A 626 -34.60 7.59 4.51
N ASP A 627 -34.33 6.60 3.67
CA ASP A 627 -34.45 6.68 2.21
C ASP A 627 -35.92 6.77 1.77
N GLN A 628 -36.85 6.05 2.40
CA GLN A 628 -38.28 6.22 2.15
C GLN A 628 -38.77 7.59 2.59
N ALA A 629 -38.39 8.06 3.79
CA ALA A 629 -38.80 9.37 4.29
C ALA A 629 -38.21 10.51 3.46
N THR A 630 -36.95 10.39 3.01
CA THR A 630 -36.32 11.39 2.14
C THR A 630 -36.89 11.36 0.73
N ASN A 631 -37.19 10.19 0.15
CA ASN A 631 -37.85 10.06 -1.15
C ASN A 631 -39.30 10.53 -1.12
N ASP A 632 -40.06 10.21 -0.07
CA ASP A 632 -41.43 10.71 0.11
C ASP A 632 -41.42 12.23 0.32
N LEU A 633 -40.47 12.76 1.10
CA LEU A 633 -40.32 14.20 1.29
C LEU A 633 -39.89 14.91 0.00
N THR A 634 -38.98 14.34 -0.79
CA THR A 634 -38.60 14.92 -2.09
C THR A 634 -39.73 14.85 -3.09
N HIS A 635 -40.48 13.75 -3.15
CA HIS A 635 -41.64 13.62 -4.02
C HIS A 635 -42.75 14.59 -3.61
N HIS A 636 -42.97 14.79 -2.30
CA HIS A 636 -43.94 15.74 -1.78
C HIS A 636 -43.51 17.20 -2.02
N LEU A 637 -42.21 17.50 -1.89
CA LEU A 637 -41.65 18.82 -2.23
C LEU A 637 -41.73 19.10 -3.73
N MET A 638 -41.49 18.10 -4.58
CA MET A 638 -41.64 18.23 -6.04
C MET A 638 -43.11 18.44 -6.44
N THR A 639 -44.06 17.72 -5.84
CA THR A 639 -45.49 17.92 -6.11
C THR A 639 -46.01 19.25 -5.57
N LEU A 640 -45.56 19.70 -4.39
CA LEU A 640 -45.85 21.05 -3.89
C LEU A 640 -45.26 22.14 -4.80
N HIS A 641 -44.06 21.91 -5.34
CA HIS A 641 -43.42 22.83 -6.28
C HIS A 641 -44.19 22.90 -7.60
N ASP A 642 -44.62 21.76 -8.16
CA ASP A 642 -45.40 21.69 -9.39
C ASP A 642 -46.80 22.29 -9.22
N ASP A 643 -47.48 22.03 -8.10
CA ASP A 643 -48.80 22.62 -7.82
C ASP A 643 -48.71 24.14 -7.58
N ALA A 644 -47.65 24.60 -6.90
CA ALA A 644 -47.41 26.02 -6.67
C ALA A 644 -47.03 26.76 -7.96
N THR A 645 -46.15 26.18 -8.80
CA THR A 645 -45.77 26.76 -10.08
C THR A 645 -46.95 26.78 -11.06
N THR A 646 -47.76 25.73 -11.10
CA THR A 646 -48.98 25.69 -11.91
C THR A 646 -50.01 26.69 -11.42
N SER A 647 -50.21 26.84 -10.11
CA SER A 647 -51.13 27.82 -9.53
C SER A 647 -50.65 29.27 -9.73
N LEU A 648 -49.33 29.52 -9.63
CA LEU A 648 -48.72 30.82 -9.91
C LEU A 648 -48.83 31.17 -11.40
N LEU A 649 -48.54 30.24 -12.31
CA LEU A 649 -48.70 30.44 -13.75
C LEU A 649 -50.17 30.71 -14.09
N THR A 650 -51.10 29.93 -13.52
CA THR A 650 -52.54 30.13 -13.77
C THR A 650 -53.03 31.47 -13.21
N GLY A 651 -52.51 31.90 -12.05
CA GLY A 651 -52.80 33.21 -11.46
C GLY A 651 -52.22 34.38 -12.27
N LEU A 652 -50.98 34.24 -12.78
CA LEU A 652 -50.33 35.19 -13.67
C LEU A 652 -51.06 35.32 -15.02
N PHE A 653 -51.56 34.22 -15.58
CA PHE A 653 -52.37 34.24 -16.81
C PHE A 653 -53.81 34.75 -16.57
N ALA A 654 -54.36 34.61 -15.36
CA ALA A 654 -55.69 35.14 -15.01
C ALA A 654 -55.67 36.64 -14.66
N ALA A 655 -54.52 37.18 -14.26
CA ALA A 655 -54.32 38.62 -14.01
C ALA A 655 -54.07 39.44 -15.30
N GLN A 656 -54.27 38.82 -16.47
CA GLN A 656 -54.02 39.42 -17.78
C GLN A 656 -55.17 40.35 -18.21
N GLU A 657 -55.45 41.38 -17.42
CA GLU A 657 -56.10 42.62 -17.85
C GLU A 657 -55.34 43.78 -17.19
N ASP A 658 -54.44 44.38 -17.97
CA ASP A 658 -53.68 45.63 -17.73
C ASP A 658 -52.37 45.57 -16.90
N GLY A 659 -51.23 45.79 -17.57
CA GLY A 659 -49.97 46.32 -16.97
C GLY A 659 -48.76 45.37 -16.93
N ASP A 660 -47.56 45.92 -17.17
CA ASP A 660 -46.25 45.26 -17.37
C ASP A 660 -45.90 44.11 -16.40
N VAL A 661 -45.37 43.01 -16.95
CA VAL A 661 -44.84 41.86 -16.18
C VAL A 661 -43.33 42.03 -15.98
N PRO A 662 -42.81 42.02 -14.74
CA PRO A 662 -41.37 42.02 -14.52
C PRO A 662 -40.77 40.67 -14.94
N THR A 663 -39.68 40.70 -15.71
CA THR A 663 -39.08 39.53 -16.37
C THR A 663 -38.29 38.59 -15.44
N SER A 664 -37.99 38.99 -14.20
CA SER A 664 -37.20 38.18 -13.26
C SER A 664 -37.66 38.30 -11.80
N PHE A 665 -38.01 37.17 -11.17
CA PHE A 665 -38.42 37.08 -9.76
C PHE A 665 -37.92 35.77 -9.09
N VAL A 666 -37.85 35.75 -7.76
CA VAL A 666 -37.47 34.57 -6.95
C VAL A 666 -38.54 34.29 -5.89
N VAL A 667 -38.83 33.02 -5.66
CA VAL A 667 -39.79 32.55 -4.64
C VAL A 667 -39.03 31.84 -3.52
N LEU A 668 -39.22 32.25 -2.27
CA LEU A 668 -38.56 31.70 -1.09
C LEU A 668 -39.56 31.12 -0.08
N PRO A 669 -39.22 30.01 0.60
CA PRO A 669 -40.08 29.43 1.65
C PRO A 669 -39.92 30.12 3.02
N PHE A 670 -39.25 31.27 3.07
CA PHE A 670 -39.04 32.08 4.28
C PHE A 670 -38.97 33.58 3.93
N GLU A 671 -39.25 34.46 4.88
CA GLU A 671 -39.26 35.93 4.70
C GLU A 671 -37.84 36.51 4.90
N LEU A 672 -37.39 37.38 4.00
CA LEU A 672 -36.14 38.13 4.14
C LEU A 672 -36.33 39.31 5.12
N ASN A 673 -35.40 39.47 6.08
CA ASN A 673 -35.52 40.32 7.27
C ASN A 673 -36.00 41.77 7.02
N GLN A 674 -36.98 42.20 7.81
CA GLN A 674 -37.63 43.52 7.81
C GLN A 674 -36.75 44.62 8.45
N SER A 675 -36.62 45.77 7.78
CA SER A 675 -36.55 47.06 8.48
C SER A 675 -37.95 47.68 8.41
N GLU A 676 -38.53 48.00 9.57
CA GLU A 676 -39.90 48.48 9.75
C GLU A 676 -40.24 49.64 8.79
N GLY A 677 -41.17 49.43 7.84
CA GLY A 677 -41.62 50.53 6.96
C GLY A 677 -42.42 50.16 5.71
N SER A 678 -41.99 49.20 4.89
CA SER A 678 -42.44 49.12 3.49
C SER A 678 -43.63 48.19 3.22
N GLU A 679 -44.66 48.67 2.50
CA GLU A 679 -45.84 47.89 2.09
C GLU A 679 -45.50 46.75 1.10
N ARG A 680 -46.16 45.59 1.27
CA ARG A 680 -46.00 44.38 0.45
C ARG A 680 -46.73 44.53 -0.89
N PHE A 681 -46.03 44.32 -2.01
CA PHE A 681 -46.70 44.08 -3.30
C PHE A 681 -47.12 42.61 -3.41
N GLY A 682 -48.42 42.36 -3.27
CA GLY A 682 -49.05 41.04 -3.42
C GLY A 682 -49.36 40.33 -2.10
N LYS A 683 -50.54 39.70 -2.03
CA LYS A 683 -50.95 38.89 -0.86
C LYS A 683 -50.07 37.63 -0.78
N PRO A 684 -49.68 37.19 0.43
CA PRO A 684 -49.03 35.89 0.59
C PRO A 684 -49.93 34.79 -0.01
N LEU A 685 -49.36 33.94 -0.87
CA LEU A 685 -50.08 32.81 -1.43
C LEU A 685 -50.20 31.74 -0.34
N GLU A 686 -51.40 31.58 0.21
CA GLU A 686 -51.70 30.48 1.11
C GLU A 686 -52.04 29.23 0.30
N VAL A 687 -51.09 28.30 0.21
CA VAL A 687 -51.34 26.98 -0.38
C VAL A 687 -51.82 26.04 0.74
N ALA A 688 -53.11 25.71 0.72
CA ALA A 688 -53.67 24.70 1.63
C ALA A 688 -53.54 23.30 1.00
N PRO A 689 -53.02 22.29 1.71
CA PRO A 689 -52.98 20.93 1.18
C PRO A 689 -54.40 20.37 1.06
N LYS A 690 -54.72 19.71 -0.06
CA LYS A 690 -55.94 18.89 -0.18
C LYS A 690 -55.81 17.71 0.78
N ALA A 691 -56.81 17.55 1.65
CA ALA A 691 -56.89 16.44 2.59
C ALA A 691 -56.94 15.11 1.83
N ASP A 692 -55.97 14.23 2.07
CA ASP A 692 -55.98 12.87 1.57
C ASP A 692 -56.60 11.94 2.62
N ASP A 693 -57.57 11.15 2.18
CA ASP A 693 -58.57 10.47 2.99
C ASP A 693 -58.03 9.09 3.45
N ARG A 694 -56.95 9.04 4.25
CA ARG A 694 -56.47 7.79 4.87
C ARG A 694 -55.87 8.00 6.28
N GLY A 695 -56.68 7.66 7.30
CA GLY A 695 -56.23 6.91 8.49
C GLY A 695 -55.29 7.58 9.50
N ALA A 696 -55.89 8.29 10.46
CA ALA A 696 -55.46 8.57 11.84
C ALA A 696 -53.98 8.33 12.24
N GLY A 697 -53.23 9.43 12.38
CA GLY A 697 -51.95 9.43 13.12
C GLY A 697 -51.00 10.62 12.88
N ALA A 698 -51.22 11.45 11.86
CA ALA A 698 -50.29 12.55 11.55
C ALA A 698 -50.61 13.83 12.35
N THR A 699 -49.62 14.31 13.11
CA THR A 699 -49.57 15.70 13.60
C THR A 699 -49.68 16.68 12.41
N PRO A 700 -50.45 17.78 12.52
CA PRO A 700 -50.58 18.73 11.42
C PRO A 700 -49.21 19.37 11.12
N LEU A 701 -48.73 19.21 9.88
CA LEU A 701 -47.55 19.91 9.38
C LEU A 701 -47.81 21.44 9.41
N PRO A 702 -46.80 22.26 9.73
CA PRO A 702 -46.96 23.71 9.79
C PRO A 702 -47.28 24.26 8.39
N ARG A 703 -48.21 25.23 8.32
CA ARG A 703 -48.52 25.96 7.09
C ARG A 703 -47.25 26.64 6.58
N ALA A 704 -46.76 26.25 5.41
CA ALA A 704 -45.64 26.92 4.76
C ALA A 704 -46.15 28.12 3.95
N SER A 705 -45.68 29.31 4.27
CA SER A 705 -45.95 30.54 3.51
C SER A 705 -44.81 30.76 2.51
N MET A 706 -45.12 30.93 1.22
CA MET A 706 -44.14 31.30 0.20
C MET A 706 -44.19 32.80 -0.11
N PHE A 707 -43.02 33.40 -0.30
CA PHE A 707 -42.83 34.84 -0.54
C PHE A 707 -42.16 35.06 -1.90
N VAL A 708 -42.65 36.05 -2.67
CA VAL A 708 -42.14 36.38 -4.01
C VAL A 708 -41.41 37.72 -3.96
N TYR A 709 -40.20 37.78 -4.53
CA TYR A 709 -39.37 38.99 -4.59
C TYR A 709 -38.86 39.27 -6.01
N LEU A 710 -38.72 40.54 -6.38
CA LEU A 710 -38.18 40.97 -7.66
C LEU A 710 -36.65 41.00 -7.65
N VAL A 711 -36.05 40.66 -8.78
CA VAL A 711 -34.59 40.66 -8.97
C VAL A 711 -34.22 41.69 -10.03
N ASP A 712 -33.25 42.55 -9.71
CA ASP A 712 -32.66 43.44 -10.70
C ASP A 712 -31.78 42.63 -11.66
N GLU A 713 -32.16 42.62 -12.94
CA GLU A 713 -31.50 41.82 -13.98
C GLU A 713 -30.06 42.26 -14.29
N SER A 714 -29.68 43.48 -13.93
CA SER A 714 -28.33 44.00 -14.18
C SER A 714 -27.32 43.62 -13.09
N THR A 715 -27.79 43.42 -11.85
CA THR A 715 -26.94 43.16 -10.67
C THR A 715 -27.16 41.77 -10.06
N GLY A 716 -28.29 41.10 -10.36
CA GLY A 716 -28.66 39.80 -9.81
C GLY A 716 -29.08 39.83 -8.34
N GLN A 717 -29.29 41.02 -7.75
CA GLN A 717 -29.70 41.18 -6.36
C GLN A 717 -31.21 41.40 -6.22
N VAL A 718 -31.75 40.99 -5.07
CA VAL A 718 -33.18 41.13 -4.73
C VAL A 718 -33.47 42.60 -4.37
N VAL A 719 -34.50 43.19 -4.99
CA VAL A 719 -34.90 44.58 -4.76
C VAL A 719 -35.82 44.65 -3.53
N ILE A 720 -35.45 45.46 -2.54
CA ILE A 720 -36.26 45.75 -1.34
C ILE A 720 -36.58 47.25 -1.35
N PRO A 721 -37.84 47.67 -1.52
CA PRO A 721 -38.21 49.08 -1.54
C PRO A 721 -37.98 49.73 -0.17
N THR A 722 -37.51 50.97 -0.13
CA THR A 722 -37.51 51.82 1.08
C THR A 722 -38.49 52.97 0.90
N ASP A 723 -39.19 53.35 1.97
CA ASP A 723 -40.42 54.19 2.09
C ASP A 723 -40.53 55.55 1.35
N ASN A 724 -39.77 55.84 0.29
CA ASN A 724 -39.86 57.10 -0.45
C ASN A 724 -40.01 56.97 -1.98
N ASP A 725 -40.18 55.76 -2.53
CA ASP A 725 -40.40 55.58 -3.96
C ASP A 725 -41.89 55.33 -4.24
N ASP A 726 -42.64 56.43 -4.38
CA ASP A 726 -44.10 56.48 -4.63
C ASP A 726 -44.47 56.46 -6.13
N ASP A 727 -43.57 56.00 -7.01
CA ASP A 727 -43.86 55.82 -8.43
C ASP A 727 -43.12 54.58 -8.96
N VAL A 728 -43.86 53.47 -9.11
CA VAL A 728 -43.86 52.49 -10.23
C VAL A 728 -44.60 51.21 -9.82
#